data_AF-A0A8C7ZID0-F1
#
_entry.id   AF-A0A8C7ZID0-F1
#
_cell.length_a   1.000
_cell.length_b   1.000
_cell.length_c   1.000
_cell.angle_alpha   90.00
_cell.angle_beta   90.00
_cell.angle_gamma   90.00
#
_symmetry.space_group_name_H-M   'P 1'
#
loop_
_entity.id
_entity.type
_entity.pdbx_description
1 polymer ?
#
loop_
_entity_poly.entity_id
_entity_poly.type
_entity_poly.pdbx_seq_one_letter_code
_entity_poly.pdbx_strand_id
1 'polypeptide(L)'
;VSHPGVGNIGGPRDLSVAVPHNSGLGSELPCAQNCTCDGDSVDCSRLELTATPLDLPARTVSFKLTVLITFETYGTLEVYFYFEGLYEHLDHNELTSIPALGHSASRIVSLYLHHNNIRSIDGRRIRELVSVETLDLSNNEITELQGHCFPAGLQIRDLYLSNNKISVLELGALDRLGSSLQVLRLSRNRISQIPIRAFQLPRLTQLELNRNRIRQIEGLTFQGLSSLEVLKLQRNSISKLTDGAFWDLAKMKVLHLEYNNLTEVNSGSLYGLTSLTQLFLSNNSIARINPDGLKFCQRLRELNLSYNNLTRLDEGSLAMLGDLHTLRLGHNSISQINEGAFRGLKAVRILELDHNDISGTIEDTNGAFSGLDRLNKLNLGENPIRSIQPDAFSKMRNLKSLIMDSNSFLCDCQLQWLPGWLLIRGLQSDVNATCAHPLSVKGMSVFEAPPSSFMCDDLLKPQITVQPESTATVFGSDVRLICTVVSSSSSPMTFVWRKDQELLRHAEVENHAHMQAPGQGVTPGTGEVMEYTTILHLRRVNFAHEGRYQCIFTNHFGSTYSSKAQIVVNVLPSFVKTPRDSTIRTGHNARLECAAEGHPAPQIAWQKDGGTDFPAARERRMHVMPDDDVFFIMDVKPEDMGVYSCTAKNTAGTVSANATLTVLETPHLAQDLEDRRVVVGDTVALQCKALGSPPPRITWLRNDQPLRPSDRHHFTPGNQLLVICSASLEDAGRYTCLMSNTLGTTRAHSQLAVSQSSGDCSSPAGPSSVAIGIIVIAVVTSIVVTSLVWVCIIYQTRKKSEECSVTNTDETAVPPDVPSYLSSQGTLSEQQDACIRVETGGGAPPNRHIPVCEASHPTFLPSPAFDPAVVCSDCFETANSYSKDPDYLSHGFGPARGAEYHQQFLPPPYPHCLPGDPHESRSPPLCNGYAYGDLTDMQTSTFPNECDATREDRQGEKSLWSSEARCMGQVMPVFPGTQDEDWILFDL
;
A
#
# COMPACT_ATOMS: atom_id res chain seq x y z
N VAL A 1 -42.27 38.89 52.90
CA VAL A 1 -42.58 37.79 53.84
C VAL A 1 -42.75 36.51 53.04
N SER A 2 -42.22 35.38 53.50
CA SER A 2 -42.22 34.11 52.75
C SER A 2 -42.85 32.98 53.57
N HIS A 3 -44.08 32.58 53.22
CA HIS A 3 -44.75 31.41 53.78
C HIS A 3 -45.63 30.75 52.69
N PRO A 4 -45.41 29.46 52.36
CA PRO A 4 -46.29 28.71 51.49
C PRO A 4 -47.46 28.13 52.32
N GLY A 5 -48.63 28.72 52.20
CA GLY A 5 -49.85 28.23 52.86
C GLY A 5 -51.10 28.79 52.20
N VAL A 6 -51.91 27.92 51.61
CA VAL A 6 -53.18 28.31 50.98
C VAL A 6 -54.23 28.55 52.06
N GLY A 7 -54.52 29.81 52.32
CA GLY A 7 -55.63 30.27 53.14
C GLY A 7 -56.09 31.64 52.67
N ASN A 8 -57.41 31.87 52.62
CA ASN A 8 -57.97 33.13 52.13
C ASN A 8 -57.54 34.31 53.01
N ILE A 9 -56.94 35.32 52.39
CA ILE A 9 -56.74 36.66 52.96
C ILE A 9 -57.18 37.66 51.87
N GLY A 10 -58.04 38.64 52.11
CA GLY A 10 -58.72 38.98 53.37
C GLY A 10 -58.59 40.46 53.71
N GLY A 11 -59.09 41.34 52.82
CA GLY A 11 -59.07 42.79 52.97
C GLY A 11 -57.70 43.45 52.72
N PRO A 12 -57.66 44.77 52.52
CA PRO A 12 -56.42 45.53 52.65
C PRO A 12 -55.92 45.44 54.10
N ARG A 13 -54.59 45.53 54.28
CA ARG A 13 -53.96 45.67 55.60
C ARG A 13 -53.28 47.02 55.69
N ASP A 14 -53.26 47.57 56.90
CA ASP A 14 -52.99 48.98 57.15
C ASP A 14 -51.57 49.39 56.76
N LEU A 15 -51.47 50.51 56.06
CA LEU A 15 -50.22 51.19 55.69
C LEU A 15 -50.10 52.47 56.52
N SER A 16 -49.59 52.34 57.74
CA SER A 16 -49.25 53.49 58.59
C SER A 16 -47.78 53.90 58.38
N VAL A 17 -47.55 55.20 58.20
CA VAL A 17 -46.22 55.78 58.03
C VAL A 17 -46.03 56.85 59.12
N ALA A 18 -45.02 56.67 59.98
CA ALA A 18 -44.66 57.65 61.00
C ALA A 18 -43.71 58.71 60.41
N VAL A 19 -44.03 59.99 60.60
CA VAL A 19 -43.21 61.11 60.13
C VAL A 19 -42.23 61.54 61.23
N PRO A 20 -40.92 61.68 60.96
CA PRO A 20 -39.97 62.15 61.96
C PRO A 20 -40.12 63.67 62.18
N HIS A 21 -40.44 64.09 63.41
CA HIS A 21 -40.42 65.49 63.82
C HIS A 21 -39.07 66.17 63.51
N ASN A 22 -39.08 67.26 62.74
CA ASN A 22 -38.22 68.41 63.06
C ASN A 22 -38.71 69.72 62.41
N SER A 23 -38.37 70.85 63.04
CA SER A 23 -38.76 72.23 62.69
C SER A 23 -40.28 72.52 62.67
N GLY A 24 -40.72 73.49 63.47
CA GLY A 24 -42.14 73.81 63.64
C GLY A 24 -42.61 75.01 62.81
N LEU A 25 -43.79 74.87 62.21
CA LEU A 25 -44.63 75.95 61.67
C LEU A 25 -46.09 75.55 61.89
N GLY A 26 -46.84 76.39 62.62
CA GLY A 26 -48.20 76.06 63.05
C GLY A 26 -49.28 76.61 62.12
N SER A 27 -49.82 75.76 61.24
CA SER A 27 -51.08 75.98 60.52
C SER A 27 -51.59 74.66 59.94
N GLU A 28 -52.91 74.49 59.86
CA GLU A 28 -53.56 73.27 59.37
C GLU A 28 -53.15 72.95 57.91
N LEU A 29 -52.63 71.74 57.67
CA LEU A 29 -52.52 71.21 56.30
C LEU A 29 -53.86 70.60 55.87
N PRO A 30 -54.35 70.88 54.65
CA PRO A 30 -55.52 70.19 54.12
C PRO A 30 -55.17 68.72 53.82
N CYS A 31 -55.82 67.79 54.52
CA CYS A 31 -55.67 66.36 54.26
C CYS A 31 -56.24 66.00 52.88
N ALA A 32 -55.59 65.08 52.16
CA ALA A 32 -56.03 64.65 50.83
C ALA A 32 -57.41 63.94 50.89
N GLN A 33 -58.21 64.07 49.83
CA GLN A 33 -59.50 63.37 49.75
C GLN A 33 -59.30 61.84 49.87
N ASN A 34 -60.14 61.20 50.69
CA ASN A 34 -60.07 59.80 51.08
C ASN A 34 -58.84 59.36 51.90
N CYS A 35 -58.09 60.30 52.49
CA CYS A 35 -57.19 60.04 53.61
C CYS A 35 -57.73 60.67 54.91
N THR A 36 -57.27 60.17 56.05
CA THR A 36 -57.47 60.71 57.40
C THR A 36 -56.12 61.09 57.99
N CYS A 37 -55.98 62.34 58.44
CA CYS A 37 -54.74 62.87 59.01
C CYS A 37 -55.00 63.22 60.48
N ASP A 38 -54.20 62.68 61.40
CA ASP A 38 -54.26 62.99 62.84
C ASP A 38 -52.85 63.23 63.38
N GLY A 39 -52.57 64.50 63.70
CA GLY A 39 -51.31 65.00 64.27
C GLY A 39 -50.06 64.56 63.51
N ASP A 40 -49.47 63.47 63.99
CA ASP A 40 -48.19 62.90 63.54
C ASP A 40 -48.37 61.70 62.57
N SER A 41 -49.61 61.42 62.14
CA SER A 41 -49.96 60.26 61.32
C SER A 41 -50.91 60.59 60.17
N VAL A 42 -50.75 59.87 59.05
CA VAL A 42 -51.64 59.91 57.89
C VAL A 42 -52.05 58.48 57.52
N ASP A 43 -53.34 58.21 57.58
CA ASP A 43 -53.97 56.97 57.14
C ASP A 43 -54.69 57.18 55.80
N CYS A 44 -54.17 56.57 54.73
CA CYS A 44 -54.80 56.56 53.41
C CYS A 44 -55.41 55.19 53.05
N SER A 45 -55.82 54.39 54.04
CA SER A 45 -56.44 53.06 53.88
C SER A 45 -57.69 53.01 52.99
N ARG A 46 -58.29 54.17 52.67
CA ARG A 46 -59.52 54.30 51.87
C ARG A 46 -59.31 54.82 50.45
N LEU A 47 -58.06 54.88 49.97
CA LEU A 47 -57.77 55.24 48.58
C LEU A 47 -58.12 54.06 47.63
N GLU A 48 -59.23 54.16 46.91
CA GLU A 48 -59.57 53.19 45.86
C GLU A 48 -58.64 53.36 44.65
N LEU A 49 -57.63 52.49 44.56
CA LEU A 49 -56.71 52.44 43.41
C LEU A 49 -57.41 51.81 42.20
N THR A 50 -57.79 52.65 41.22
CA THR A 50 -58.35 52.20 39.94
C THR A 50 -57.29 51.49 39.09
N ALA A 51 -57.22 50.16 39.23
CA ALA A 51 -56.24 49.34 38.52
C ALA A 51 -56.52 49.25 37.01
N THR A 52 -55.59 49.74 36.19
CA THR A 52 -55.47 49.37 34.77
C THR A 52 -54.87 47.95 34.65
N PRO A 53 -55.25 47.16 33.64
CA PRO A 53 -55.18 45.71 33.73
C PRO A 53 -53.76 45.14 33.62
N LEU A 54 -53.34 44.43 34.67
CA LEU A 54 -52.35 43.36 34.57
C LEU A 54 -53.07 42.02 34.75
N ASP A 55 -53.25 41.27 33.66
CA ASP A 55 -53.62 39.85 33.69
C ASP A 55 -52.42 39.01 34.17
N LEU A 56 -52.08 39.14 35.46
CA LEU A 56 -51.13 38.27 36.14
C LEU A 56 -51.89 37.20 36.95
N PRO A 57 -51.68 35.90 36.68
CA PRO A 57 -52.37 34.82 37.41
C PRO A 57 -51.96 34.80 38.89
N ALA A 58 -52.83 34.28 39.74
CA ALA A 58 -52.77 34.42 41.20
C ALA A 58 -51.69 33.55 41.90
N ARG A 59 -50.52 33.32 41.29
CA ARG A 59 -49.41 32.53 41.85
C ARG A 59 -48.08 33.28 41.82
N THR A 60 -47.73 33.81 43.00
CA THR A 60 -46.34 33.98 43.45
C THR A 60 -45.46 34.97 42.66
N VAL A 61 -45.91 36.23 42.54
CA VAL A 61 -44.98 37.36 42.35
C VAL A 61 -44.93 38.15 43.65
N SER A 62 -43.79 38.14 44.33
CA SER A 62 -43.56 38.93 45.55
C SER A 62 -43.07 40.32 45.21
N PHE A 63 -44.00 41.26 45.02
CA PHE A 63 -43.67 42.66 44.75
C PHE A 63 -43.13 43.39 45.98
N LYS A 64 -42.18 44.32 45.76
CA LYS A 64 -41.91 45.42 46.69
C LYS A 64 -42.59 46.68 46.13
N LEU A 65 -43.58 47.20 46.85
CA LEU A 65 -44.18 48.49 46.54
C LEU A 65 -43.32 49.58 47.20
N THR A 66 -42.67 50.41 46.39
CA THR A 66 -41.94 51.59 46.84
C THR A 66 -42.80 52.82 46.54
N VAL A 67 -43.47 53.35 47.56
CA VAL A 67 -44.24 54.59 47.46
C VAL A 67 -43.29 55.77 47.64
N LEU A 68 -43.27 56.68 46.68
CA LEU A 68 -42.45 57.89 46.74
C LEU A 68 -43.38 59.11 46.74
N ILE A 69 -43.29 59.90 47.80
CA ILE A 69 -44.14 61.07 48.04
C ILE A 69 -43.28 62.32 47.83
N THR A 70 -43.65 63.14 46.85
CA THR A 70 -42.98 64.41 46.56
C THR A 70 -43.90 65.58 46.92
N PHE A 71 -43.38 66.49 47.74
CA PHE A 71 -44.04 67.76 48.06
C PHE A 71 -43.51 68.85 47.14
N GLU A 72 -44.31 69.28 46.15
CA GLU A 72 -44.04 70.54 45.47
C GLU A 72 -44.49 71.73 46.33
N THR A 73 -43.85 72.89 46.14
CA THR A 73 -44.00 74.08 47.00
C THR A 73 -45.37 74.77 46.96
N TYR A 74 -46.36 74.19 46.27
CA TYR A 74 -47.72 74.73 46.11
C TYR A 74 -48.84 73.76 46.53
N GLY A 75 -48.51 72.70 47.28
CA GLY A 75 -49.50 71.94 48.06
C GLY A 75 -50.19 70.77 47.34
N THR A 76 -49.77 70.42 46.13
CA THR A 76 -50.17 69.16 45.47
C THR A 76 -49.33 68.00 45.99
N LEU A 77 -50.00 67.01 46.58
CA LEU A 77 -49.39 65.74 47.00
C LEU A 77 -49.39 64.76 45.82
N GLU A 78 -48.25 64.60 45.15
CA GLU A 78 -48.09 63.56 44.13
C GLU A 78 -47.53 62.27 44.77
N VAL A 79 -48.25 61.17 44.57
CA VAL A 79 -47.92 59.85 45.12
C VAL A 79 -47.52 58.92 43.98
N TYR A 80 -46.22 58.71 43.84
CA TYR A 80 -45.66 57.85 42.79
C TYR A 80 -45.53 56.40 43.29
N PHE A 81 -46.28 55.49 42.68
CA PHE A 81 -46.24 54.06 42.97
C PHE A 81 -45.19 53.36 42.11
N TYR A 82 -44.01 53.09 42.65
CA TYR A 82 -42.98 52.31 41.97
C TYR A 82 -43.07 50.83 42.36
N PHE A 83 -43.38 49.97 41.38
CA PHE A 83 -43.27 48.53 41.52
C PHE A 83 -41.81 48.10 41.33
N GLU A 84 -41.06 48.00 42.42
CA GLU A 84 -39.74 47.36 42.43
C GLU A 84 -39.88 45.84 42.42
N GLY A 85 -40.41 45.31 41.32
CA GLY A 85 -40.38 43.89 41.01
C GLY A 85 -39.03 43.50 40.40
N LEU A 86 -38.44 42.41 40.89
CA LEU A 86 -37.44 41.65 40.14
C LEU A 86 -38.17 40.84 39.06
N TYR A 87 -38.49 41.51 37.95
CA TYR A 87 -39.13 40.92 36.76
C TYR A 87 -38.25 39.88 36.03
N GLU A 88 -37.11 39.52 36.62
CA GLU A 88 -36.17 38.51 36.11
C GLU A 88 -36.78 37.11 36.14
N HIS A 89 -37.64 36.81 37.12
CA HIS A 89 -38.30 35.52 37.30
C HIS A 89 -39.82 35.62 37.09
N LEU A 90 -40.28 35.16 35.92
CA LEU A 90 -41.68 35.06 35.51
C LEU A 90 -42.01 33.62 35.05
N ASP A 91 -41.19 32.67 35.49
CA ASP A 91 -41.31 31.24 35.22
C ASP A 91 -42.40 30.54 36.06
N HIS A 92 -42.76 29.29 35.68
CA HIS A 92 -43.74 28.44 36.36
C HIS A 92 -45.14 29.08 36.52
N ASN A 93 -45.53 29.89 35.53
CA ASN A 93 -46.77 30.65 35.48
C ASN A 93 -47.68 30.15 34.32
N GLU A 94 -48.82 30.82 34.10
CA GLU A 94 -49.78 30.45 33.05
C GLU A 94 -49.72 31.37 31.81
N LEU A 95 -48.64 32.16 31.66
CA LEU A 95 -48.51 33.21 30.63
C LEU A 95 -48.63 32.65 29.21
N THR A 96 -49.50 33.24 28.40
CA THR A 96 -49.75 32.83 26.99
C THR A 96 -48.97 33.65 25.97
N SER A 97 -48.38 34.77 26.41
CA SER A 97 -47.51 35.66 25.62
C SER A 97 -46.49 36.34 26.54
N ILE A 98 -45.41 36.89 25.96
CA ILE A 98 -44.41 37.63 26.73
C ILE A 98 -45.04 38.94 27.27
N PRO A 99 -44.98 39.22 28.60
CA PRO A 99 -45.58 40.42 29.18
C PRO A 99 -44.80 41.68 28.78
N ALA A 100 -45.49 42.82 28.78
CA ALA A 100 -44.84 44.13 28.60
C ALA A 100 -44.30 44.61 29.95
N LEU A 101 -42.99 44.86 30.04
CA LEU A 101 -42.30 45.18 31.30
C LEU A 101 -42.06 46.69 31.52
N GLY A 102 -42.49 47.53 30.57
CA GLY A 102 -42.46 48.99 30.66
C GLY A 102 -41.06 49.55 30.94
N HIS A 103 -40.98 50.64 31.71
CA HIS A 103 -39.69 51.30 32.01
C HIS A 103 -38.63 50.36 32.62
N SER A 104 -39.05 49.33 33.36
CA SER A 104 -38.17 48.32 33.95
C SER A 104 -37.50 47.40 32.92
N ALA A 105 -38.06 47.24 31.72
CA ALA A 105 -37.52 46.41 30.63
C ALA A 105 -36.03 46.73 30.32
N SER A 106 -35.67 48.01 30.40
CA SER A 106 -34.31 48.52 30.15
C SER A 106 -33.26 48.13 31.19
N ARG A 107 -33.67 47.62 32.37
CA ARG A 107 -32.79 47.30 33.50
C ARG A 107 -32.56 45.81 33.71
N ILE A 108 -33.30 44.95 33.02
CA ILE A 108 -33.26 43.50 33.19
C ILE A 108 -32.09 42.92 32.39
N VAL A 109 -31.27 42.08 33.03
CA VAL A 109 -30.13 41.38 32.40
C VAL A 109 -30.46 39.92 32.09
N SER A 110 -31.26 39.29 32.95
CA SER A 110 -31.75 37.91 32.76
C SER A 110 -33.27 37.87 32.89
N LEU A 111 -33.95 37.19 31.95
CA LEU A 111 -35.40 37.04 31.93
C LEU A 111 -35.77 35.55 31.76
N TYR A 112 -36.29 34.96 32.83
CA TYR A 112 -36.76 33.59 32.89
C TYR A 112 -38.28 33.55 32.75
N LEU A 113 -38.75 32.94 31.66
CA LEU A 113 -40.17 32.75 31.30
C LEU A 113 -40.48 31.26 31.09
N HIS A 114 -39.62 30.35 31.56
CA HIS A 114 -39.77 28.92 31.32
C HIS A 114 -40.93 28.30 32.11
N HIS A 115 -41.48 27.18 31.63
CA HIS A 115 -42.66 26.53 32.22
C HIS A 115 -43.87 27.49 32.24
N ASN A 116 -44.25 27.95 31.05
CA ASN A 116 -45.41 28.80 30.78
C ASN A 116 -46.19 28.26 29.56
N ASN A 117 -47.24 28.96 29.12
CA ASN A 117 -48.08 28.59 27.99
C ASN A 117 -47.82 29.44 26.72
N ILE A 118 -46.62 30.03 26.58
CA ILE A 118 -46.33 31.01 25.51
C ILE A 118 -46.32 30.31 24.14
N ARG A 119 -47.11 30.82 23.20
CA ARG A 119 -47.30 30.21 21.85
C ARG A 119 -46.48 30.84 20.74
N SER A 120 -46.04 32.08 20.90
CA SER A 120 -45.27 32.82 19.90
C SER A 120 -44.43 33.93 20.54
N ILE A 121 -43.41 34.38 19.81
CA ILE A 121 -42.51 35.47 20.22
C ILE A 121 -42.87 36.69 19.37
N ASP A 122 -43.68 37.61 19.91
CA ASP A 122 -43.99 38.89 19.25
C ASP A 122 -42.84 39.88 19.50
N GLY A 123 -42.01 40.10 18.48
CA GLY A 123 -40.85 40.99 18.56
C GLY A 123 -41.16 42.42 19.02
N ARG A 124 -42.41 42.88 18.89
CA ARG A 124 -42.85 44.19 19.41
C ARG A 124 -42.76 44.27 20.94
N ARG A 125 -43.01 43.15 21.64
CA ARG A 125 -43.06 43.08 23.11
C ARG A 125 -41.69 42.98 23.76
N ILE A 126 -40.73 42.37 23.07
CA ILE A 126 -39.34 42.25 23.55
C ILE A 126 -38.42 43.39 23.10
N ARG A 127 -38.87 44.31 22.23
CA ARG A 127 -38.04 45.41 21.67
C ARG A 127 -37.36 46.29 22.73
N GLU A 128 -37.96 46.43 23.91
CA GLU A 128 -37.46 47.26 25.01
C GLU A 128 -36.46 46.53 25.92
N LEU A 129 -36.27 45.22 25.74
CA LEU A 129 -35.34 44.36 26.48
C LEU A 129 -33.88 44.50 25.99
N VAL A 130 -33.44 45.74 25.75
CA VAL A 130 -32.13 46.05 25.15
C VAL A 130 -30.94 45.59 25.99
N SER A 131 -31.13 45.46 27.30
CA SER A 131 -30.10 45.05 28.27
C SER A 131 -30.10 43.55 28.59
N VAL A 132 -31.07 42.77 28.05
CA VAL A 132 -31.20 41.35 28.36
C VAL A 132 -30.13 40.54 27.64
N GLU A 133 -29.23 39.94 28.43
CA GLU A 133 -28.23 38.97 27.98
C GLU A 133 -28.77 37.54 28.00
N THR A 134 -29.63 37.18 28.96
CA THR A 134 -30.17 35.82 29.11
C THR A 134 -31.69 35.80 28.94
N LEU A 135 -32.21 35.02 27.99
CA LEU A 135 -33.65 34.84 27.78
C LEU A 135 -34.01 33.35 27.76
N ASP A 136 -34.74 32.89 28.78
CA ASP A 136 -35.23 31.51 28.85
C ASP A 136 -36.75 31.43 28.57
N LEU A 137 -37.07 30.91 27.40
CA LEU A 137 -38.42 30.61 26.91
C LEU A 137 -38.63 29.08 26.77
N SER A 138 -37.86 28.27 27.49
CA SER A 138 -37.98 26.81 27.46
C SER A 138 -39.28 26.31 28.10
N ASN A 139 -39.69 25.07 27.82
CA ASN A 139 -40.88 24.45 28.41
C ASN A 139 -42.15 25.31 28.20
N ASN A 140 -42.42 25.64 26.94
CA ASN A 140 -43.52 26.50 26.51
C ASN A 140 -44.23 25.88 25.28
N GLU A 141 -45.21 26.59 24.68
CA GLU A 141 -46.00 26.10 23.54
C GLU A 141 -45.49 26.57 22.15
N ILE A 142 -44.34 27.22 22.04
CA ILE A 142 -43.88 27.93 20.84
C ILE A 142 -43.76 26.99 19.63
N THR A 143 -44.39 27.32 18.50
CA THR A 143 -44.49 26.44 17.31
C THR A 143 -43.54 26.78 16.16
N GLU A 144 -42.99 27.98 16.11
CA GLU A 144 -42.17 28.48 15.00
C GLU A 144 -41.24 29.62 15.43
N LEU A 145 -40.20 29.86 14.63
CA LEU A 145 -39.32 31.03 14.73
C LEU A 145 -39.29 31.73 13.37
N GLN A 146 -39.72 33.00 13.35
CA GLN A 146 -39.81 33.84 12.14
C GLN A 146 -38.93 35.09 12.26
N GLY A 147 -38.62 35.74 11.14
CA GLY A 147 -37.78 36.95 11.02
C GLY A 147 -38.31 38.19 11.75
N HIS A 148 -39.53 38.14 12.28
CA HIS A 148 -40.12 39.19 13.11
C HIS A 148 -40.05 38.92 14.62
N CYS A 149 -39.61 37.73 15.05
CA CYS A 149 -39.58 37.35 16.47
C CYS A 149 -38.54 38.13 17.28
N PHE A 150 -37.38 38.43 16.70
CA PHE A 150 -36.27 39.10 17.38
C PHE A 150 -35.92 40.43 16.68
N PRO A 151 -36.33 41.60 17.20
CA PRO A 151 -35.97 42.89 16.64
C PRO A 151 -34.46 43.18 16.77
N ALA A 152 -33.96 44.11 15.96
CA ALA A 152 -32.58 44.58 16.07
C ALA A 152 -32.37 45.44 17.33
N GLY A 153 -31.19 45.36 17.94
CA GLY A 153 -30.78 46.13 19.13
C GLY A 153 -30.66 45.32 20.41
N LEU A 154 -31.27 44.13 20.47
CA LEU A 154 -31.16 43.19 21.60
C LEU A 154 -29.72 42.68 21.77
N GLN A 155 -29.27 42.53 23.01
CA GLN A 155 -27.92 42.05 23.36
C GLN A 155 -27.91 40.61 23.91
N ILE A 156 -28.92 39.80 23.55
CA ILE A 156 -29.07 38.43 24.06
C ILE A 156 -27.83 37.60 23.69
N ARG A 157 -27.14 37.10 24.71
CA ARG A 157 -26.01 36.17 24.67
C ARG A 157 -26.50 34.72 24.75
N ASP A 158 -27.47 34.46 25.62
CA ASP A 158 -27.92 33.12 25.98
C ASP A 158 -29.43 32.98 25.74
N LEU A 159 -29.82 32.25 24.69
CA LEU A 159 -31.23 32.05 24.29
C LEU A 159 -31.64 30.58 24.45
N TYR A 160 -32.56 30.32 25.37
CA TYR A 160 -33.07 28.97 25.62
C TYR A 160 -34.52 28.84 25.14
N LEU A 161 -34.74 27.93 24.19
CA LEU A 161 -36.04 27.61 23.58
C LEU A 161 -36.34 26.11 23.66
N SER A 162 -35.67 25.42 24.58
CA SER A 162 -35.76 23.96 24.74
C SER A 162 -37.16 23.50 25.13
N ASN A 163 -37.56 22.28 24.76
CA ASN A 163 -38.82 21.67 25.16
C ASN A 163 -40.06 22.52 24.77
N ASN A 164 -40.05 23.02 23.54
CA ASN A 164 -41.17 23.72 22.90
C ASN A 164 -41.78 22.84 21.79
N LYS A 165 -42.63 23.41 20.94
CA LYS A 165 -43.29 22.73 19.81
C LYS A 165 -42.70 23.14 18.46
N ILE A 166 -41.51 23.78 18.43
CA ILE A 166 -40.96 24.46 17.25
C ILE A 166 -40.75 23.44 16.11
N SER A 167 -41.50 23.59 15.02
CA SER A 167 -41.36 22.78 13.80
C SER A 167 -40.82 23.56 12.60
N VAL A 168 -40.94 24.88 12.60
CA VAL A 168 -40.47 25.77 11.52
C VAL A 168 -39.39 26.71 12.05
N LEU A 169 -38.29 26.81 11.31
CA LEU A 169 -37.22 27.79 11.48
C LEU A 169 -37.09 28.55 10.15
N GLU A 170 -37.57 29.79 10.11
CA GLU A 170 -37.43 30.65 8.94
C GLU A 170 -35.96 31.04 8.71
N LEU A 171 -35.54 31.15 7.45
CA LEU A 171 -34.20 31.60 7.09
C LEU A 171 -33.95 33.01 7.66
N GLY A 172 -32.90 33.15 8.47
CA GLY A 172 -32.52 34.42 9.09
C GLY A 172 -33.37 34.85 10.29
N ALA A 173 -34.23 33.97 10.84
CA ALA A 173 -35.07 34.25 12.02
C ALA A 173 -34.30 34.74 13.27
N LEU A 174 -32.98 34.49 13.32
CA LEU A 174 -32.11 34.79 14.46
C LEU A 174 -30.97 35.75 14.12
N ASP A 175 -30.75 36.10 12.84
CA ASP A 175 -29.55 36.82 12.37
C ASP A 175 -29.35 38.19 13.04
N ARG A 176 -30.46 38.84 13.44
CA ARG A 176 -30.47 40.10 14.19
C ARG A 176 -29.82 40.01 15.58
N LEU A 177 -29.56 38.80 16.08
CA LEU A 177 -28.83 38.51 17.33
C LEU A 177 -27.35 38.16 17.09
N GLY A 178 -26.87 38.09 15.84
CA GLY A 178 -25.52 37.62 15.50
C GLY A 178 -24.37 38.47 16.07
N SER A 179 -24.66 39.69 16.55
CA SER A 179 -23.73 40.56 17.26
C SER A 179 -23.52 40.20 18.73
N SER A 180 -24.39 39.41 19.36
CA SER A 180 -24.35 39.12 20.80
C SER A 180 -24.41 37.63 21.15
N LEU A 181 -25.17 36.83 20.38
CA LEU A 181 -25.55 35.47 20.76
C LEU A 181 -24.35 34.51 20.77
N GLN A 182 -24.19 33.81 21.89
CA GLN A 182 -23.13 32.82 22.15
C GLN A 182 -23.72 31.42 22.40
N VAL A 183 -24.82 31.30 23.14
CA VAL A 183 -25.49 30.01 23.42
C VAL A 183 -26.92 30.01 22.89
N LEU A 184 -27.26 28.99 22.10
CA LEU A 184 -28.60 28.78 21.56
C LEU A 184 -29.06 27.34 21.79
N ARG A 185 -30.19 27.16 22.50
CA ARG A 185 -30.76 25.83 22.78
C ARG A 185 -32.15 25.65 22.15
N LEU A 186 -32.24 24.87 21.06
CA LEU A 186 -33.48 24.34 20.47
C LEU A 186 -33.72 22.86 20.87
N SER A 187 -33.03 22.35 21.89
CA SER A 187 -33.18 20.98 22.42
C SER A 187 -34.63 20.55 22.66
N ARG A 188 -35.05 19.32 22.30
CA ARG A 188 -36.44 18.82 22.50
C ARG A 188 -37.51 19.65 21.76
N ASN A 189 -37.36 19.85 20.46
CA ASN A 189 -38.38 20.50 19.63
C ASN A 189 -38.88 19.54 18.52
N ARG A 190 -39.55 20.07 17.49
CA ARG A 190 -40.17 19.31 16.40
C ARG A 190 -39.50 19.57 15.03
N ILE A 191 -38.34 20.23 15.02
CA ILE A 191 -37.62 20.67 13.82
C ILE A 191 -37.27 19.44 12.96
N SER A 192 -37.74 19.42 11.71
CA SER A 192 -37.56 18.30 10.77
C SER A 192 -36.45 18.53 9.74
N GLN A 193 -36.15 19.80 9.45
CA GLN A 193 -35.16 20.28 8.49
C GLN A 193 -34.55 21.58 9.01
N ILE A 194 -33.35 21.90 8.54
CA ILE A 194 -32.67 23.18 8.78
C ILE A 194 -32.35 23.75 7.39
N PRO A 195 -32.68 25.02 7.07
CA PRO A 195 -32.36 25.58 5.76
C PRO A 195 -30.83 25.74 5.57
N ILE A 196 -30.39 25.77 4.31
CA ILE A 196 -29.00 26.09 3.96
C ILE A 196 -28.71 27.53 4.43
N ARG A 197 -27.57 27.76 5.11
CA ARG A 197 -27.21 29.04 5.76
C ARG A 197 -28.24 29.53 6.78
N ALA A 198 -28.78 28.65 7.61
CA ALA A 198 -29.83 28.99 8.58
C ALA A 198 -29.45 30.04 9.65
N PHE A 199 -28.16 30.30 9.87
CA PHE A 199 -27.67 31.03 11.04
C PHE A 199 -26.50 31.98 10.73
N GLN A 200 -26.75 33.27 10.56
CA GLN A 200 -25.69 34.28 10.46
C GLN A 200 -25.23 34.75 11.86
N LEU A 201 -24.75 33.81 12.68
CA LEU A 201 -24.42 34.01 14.10
C LEU A 201 -22.90 33.82 14.37
N PRO A 202 -22.02 34.74 13.93
CA PRO A 202 -20.56 34.56 13.96
C PRO A 202 -19.94 34.52 15.36
N ARG A 203 -20.70 34.90 16.40
CA ARG A 203 -20.29 34.82 17.82
C ARG A 203 -20.82 33.58 18.55
N LEU A 204 -21.66 32.76 17.92
CA LEU A 204 -22.23 31.57 18.56
C LEU A 204 -21.14 30.54 18.87
N THR A 205 -21.04 30.10 20.12
CA THR A 205 -20.08 29.10 20.60
C THR A 205 -20.72 27.74 20.88
N GLN A 206 -22.00 27.70 21.26
CA GLN A 206 -22.74 26.46 21.52
C GLN A 206 -24.14 26.48 20.88
N LEU A 207 -24.43 25.44 20.08
CA LEU A 207 -25.72 25.21 19.44
C LEU A 207 -26.28 23.84 19.82
N GLU A 208 -27.48 23.80 20.39
CA GLU A 208 -28.18 22.56 20.73
C GLU A 208 -29.44 22.34 19.89
N LEU A 209 -29.41 21.28 19.07
CA LEU A 209 -30.49 20.81 18.20
C LEU A 209 -30.88 19.36 18.52
N ASN A 210 -30.33 18.77 19.60
CA ASN A 210 -30.58 17.40 20.00
C ASN A 210 -32.05 17.13 20.39
N ARG A 211 -32.53 15.89 20.21
CA ARG A 211 -33.95 15.51 20.45
C ARG A 211 -34.94 16.32 19.57
N ASN A 212 -34.61 16.49 18.29
CA ASN A 212 -35.51 17.03 17.28
C ASN A 212 -35.93 15.89 16.30
N ARG A 213 -36.34 16.22 15.08
CA ARG A 213 -36.81 15.29 14.04
C ARG A 213 -35.99 15.41 12.75
N ILE A 214 -34.76 15.92 12.84
CA ILE A 214 -33.89 16.23 11.70
C ILE A 214 -33.53 14.93 10.99
N ARG A 215 -33.76 14.86 9.66
CA ARG A 215 -33.52 13.64 8.85
C ARG A 215 -32.23 13.64 8.04
N GLN A 216 -31.74 14.82 7.66
CA GLN A 216 -30.50 14.99 6.91
C GLN A 216 -29.91 16.37 7.18
N ILE A 217 -28.63 16.56 6.87
CA ILE A 217 -27.94 17.85 6.95
C ILE A 217 -27.34 18.15 5.57
N GLU A 218 -27.76 19.27 4.99
CA GLU A 218 -27.34 19.73 3.66
C GLU A 218 -25.99 20.48 3.71
N GLY A 219 -25.32 20.57 2.57
CA GLY A 219 -24.09 21.35 2.43
C GLY A 219 -24.32 22.81 2.81
N LEU A 220 -23.36 23.40 3.54
CA LEU A 220 -23.44 24.79 4.02
C LEU A 220 -24.60 25.09 4.99
N THR A 221 -25.26 24.09 5.61
CA THR A 221 -26.33 24.29 6.60
C THR A 221 -25.91 25.24 7.73
N PHE A 222 -24.69 25.06 8.25
CA PHE A 222 -24.15 25.82 9.38
C PHE A 222 -23.14 26.92 9.01
N GLN A 223 -23.03 27.27 7.71
CA GLN A 223 -22.19 28.38 7.27
C GLN A 223 -22.62 29.69 7.96
N GLY A 224 -21.65 30.48 8.44
CA GLY A 224 -21.89 31.68 9.25
C GLY A 224 -21.59 31.50 10.75
N LEU A 225 -21.56 30.26 11.25
CA LEU A 225 -21.26 29.94 12.66
C LEU A 225 -19.74 29.87 12.97
N SER A 226 -18.99 30.88 12.52
CA SER A 226 -17.51 30.93 12.53
C SER A 226 -16.82 30.90 13.91
N SER A 227 -17.59 30.90 15.01
CA SER A 227 -17.06 30.74 16.38
C SER A 227 -17.59 29.51 17.13
N LEU A 228 -18.31 28.62 16.45
CA LEU A 228 -18.93 27.47 17.09
C LEU A 228 -17.87 26.50 17.61
N GLU A 229 -17.97 26.14 18.88
CA GLU A 229 -17.09 25.17 19.53
C GLU A 229 -17.82 23.84 19.80
N VAL A 230 -19.13 23.89 20.08
CA VAL A 230 -19.95 22.72 20.47
C VAL A 230 -21.25 22.67 19.65
N LEU A 231 -21.45 21.58 18.92
CA LEU A 231 -22.68 21.29 18.18
C LEU A 231 -23.33 20.00 18.68
N LYS A 232 -24.59 20.09 19.11
CA LYS A 232 -25.38 18.96 19.63
C LYS A 232 -26.53 18.56 18.72
N LEU A 233 -26.40 17.43 18.04
CA LEU A 233 -27.38 16.89 17.08
C LEU A 233 -27.88 15.47 17.46
N GLN A 234 -27.50 14.95 18.63
CA GLN A 234 -27.86 13.61 19.07
C GLN A 234 -29.36 13.39 19.29
N ARG A 235 -29.84 12.15 19.17
CA ARG A 235 -31.27 11.78 19.25
C ARG A 235 -32.12 12.53 18.23
N ASN A 236 -31.70 12.56 16.97
CA ASN A 236 -32.52 13.01 15.84
C ASN A 236 -32.93 11.78 15.01
N SER A 237 -33.10 11.92 13.70
CA SER A 237 -33.33 10.81 12.78
C SER A 237 -32.41 10.93 11.56
N ILE A 238 -31.20 11.46 11.77
CA ILE A 238 -30.27 11.81 10.69
C ILE A 238 -29.77 10.51 10.04
N SER A 239 -30.17 10.28 8.80
CA SER A 239 -29.71 9.14 8.00
C SER A 239 -28.64 9.52 6.97
N LYS A 240 -28.52 10.80 6.63
CA LYS A 240 -27.55 11.31 5.66
C LYS A 240 -26.90 12.62 6.10
N LEU A 241 -25.59 12.67 5.97
CA LEU A 241 -24.80 13.90 5.93
C LEU A 241 -24.37 14.10 4.47
N THR A 242 -24.50 15.30 3.93
CA THR A 242 -23.98 15.61 2.59
C THR A 242 -22.59 16.25 2.67
N ASP A 243 -21.93 16.38 1.52
CA ASP A 243 -20.59 16.96 1.47
C ASP A 243 -20.62 18.45 1.85
N GLY A 244 -19.69 18.87 2.71
CA GLY A 244 -19.68 20.22 3.28
C GLY A 244 -20.82 20.52 4.26
N ALA A 245 -21.50 19.50 4.83
CA ALA A 245 -22.55 19.68 5.84
C ALA A 245 -22.09 20.54 7.04
N PHE A 246 -20.83 20.40 7.45
CA PHE A 246 -20.21 21.15 8.54
C PHE A 246 -19.11 22.11 8.07
N TRP A 247 -19.18 22.58 6.82
CA TRP A 247 -18.27 23.60 6.29
C TRP A 247 -18.31 24.89 7.11
N ASP A 248 -17.22 25.67 7.09
CA ASP A 248 -17.03 26.93 7.83
C ASP A 248 -16.89 26.78 9.38
N LEU A 249 -17.13 25.59 9.94
CA LEU A 249 -17.03 25.32 11.39
C LEU A 249 -15.58 25.08 11.90
N ALA A 250 -14.63 25.87 11.41
CA ALA A 250 -13.18 25.66 11.61
C ALA A 250 -12.71 25.73 13.09
N LYS A 251 -13.52 26.27 14.01
CA LYS A 251 -13.25 26.30 15.47
C LYS A 251 -13.93 25.18 16.26
N MET A 252 -14.75 24.33 15.63
CA MET A 252 -15.55 23.34 16.36
C MET A 252 -14.65 22.29 17.03
N LYS A 253 -14.87 22.09 18.33
CA LYS A 253 -14.09 21.18 19.20
C LYS A 253 -14.86 19.89 19.49
N VAL A 254 -16.19 19.96 19.57
CA VAL A 254 -17.07 18.85 20.00
C VAL A 254 -18.28 18.72 19.07
N LEU A 255 -18.47 17.52 18.52
CA LEU A 255 -19.63 17.17 17.70
C LEU A 255 -20.34 15.93 18.25
N HIS A 256 -21.61 16.11 18.60
CA HIS A 256 -22.49 15.04 19.09
C HIS A 256 -23.51 14.63 18.01
N LEU A 257 -23.39 13.40 17.50
CA LEU A 257 -24.25 12.77 16.50
C LEU A 257 -24.84 11.43 16.99
N GLU A 258 -24.76 11.14 18.29
CA GLU A 258 -25.23 9.88 18.89
C GLU A 258 -26.74 9.66 18.68
N TYR A 259 -27.22 8.42 18.70
CA TYR A 259 -28.65 8.09 18.54
C TYR A 259 -29.24 8.73 17.26
N ASN A 260 -28.67 8.36 16.11
CA ASN A 260 -29.16 8.73 14.79
C ASN A 260 -29.21 7.47 13.90
N ASN A 261 -29.39 7.62 12.59
CA ASN A 261 -29.58 6.52 11.64
C ASN A 261 -28.48 6.52 10.55
N LEU A 262 -27.27 6.98 10.89
CA LEU A 262 -26.14 7.03 9.96
C LEU A 262 -25.62 5.62 9.65
N THR A 263 -25.49 5.27 8.37
CA THR A 263 -24.95 3.98 7.91
C THR A 263 -23.46 4.05 7.54
N GLU A 264 -22.94 5.25 7.28
CA GLU A 264 -21.54 5.55 7.03
C GLU A 264 -21.24 7.02 7.34
N VAL A 265 -19.95 7.35 7.47
CA VAL A 265 -19.44 8.73 7.41
C VAL A 265 -18.66 8.86 6.11
N ASN A 266 -19.26 9.52 5.13
CA ASN A 266 -18.68 9.69 3.79
C ASN A 266 -17.56 10.74 3.78
N SER A 267 -16.74 10.73 2.73
CA SER A 267 -15.51 11.54 2.63
C SER A 267 -15.71 13.05 2.75
N GLY A 268 -16.82 13.61 2.24
CA GLY A 268 -17.05 15.05 2.25
C GLY A 268 -17.82 15.61 3.45
N SER A 269 -18.47 14.79 4.29
CA SER A 269 -19.36 15.32 5.35
C SER A 269 -18.64 16.09 6.46
N LEU A 270 -17.47 15.60 6.90
CA LEU A 270 -16.65 16.24 7.94
C LEU A 270 -15.64 17.26 7.37
N TYR A 271 -15.79 17.64 6.10
CA TYR A 271 -14.90 18.60 5.45
C TYR A 271 -14.98 20.00 6.10
N GLY A 272 -13.82 20.52 6.52
CA GLY A 272 -13.69 21.79 7.24
C GLY A 272 -13.46 21.67 8.76
N LEU A 273 -13.56 20.47 9.36
CA LEU A 273 -13.51 20.26 10.81
C LEU A 273 -12.09 20.17 11.41
N THR A 274 -11.21 21.09 11.01
CA THR A 274 -9.75 21.08 11.30
C THR A 274 -9.35 21.29 12.76
N SER A 275 -10.31 21.56 13.65
CA SER A 275 -10.10 21.76 15.09
C SER A 275 -10.86 20.76 15.97
N LEU A 276 -11.53 19.77 15.37
CA LEU A 276 -12.37 18.82 16.09
C LEU A 276 -11.53 17.96 17.02
N THR A 277 -11.93 17.90 18.30
CA THR A 277 -11.24 17.14 19.36
C THR A 277 -12.07 15.98 19.90
N GLN A 278 -13.39 16.04 19.83
CA GLN A 278 -14.30 14.97 20.26
C GLN A 278 -15.40 14.75 19.22
N LEU A 279 -15.59 13.51 18.80
CA LEU A 279 -16.59 13.08 17.83
C LEU A 279 -17.36 11.87 18.37
N PHE A 280 -18.65 12.08 18.65
CA PHE A 280 -19.53 11.06 19.21
C PHE A 280 -20.54 10.60 18.16
N LEU A 281 -20.41 9.35 17.71
CA LEU A 281 -21.21 8.69 16.67
C LEU A 281 -21.91 7.42 17.19
N SER A 282 -21.98 7.23 18.50
CA SER A 282 -22.51 6.00 19.09
C SER A 282 -24.02 5.87 18.94
N ASN A 283 -24.55 4.64 18.94
CA ASN A 283 -25.97 4.36 18.65
C ASN A 283 -26.36 4.91 17.26
N ASN A 284 -25.67 4.41 16.23
CA ASN A 284 -25.99 4.59 14.81
C ASN A 284 -25.99 3.21 14.14
N SER A 285 -25.96 3.14 12.80
CA SER A 285 -25.90 1.89 12.03
C SER A 285 -24.65 1.81 11.16
N ILE A 286 -23.54 2.42 11.61
CA ILE A 286 -22.31 2.55 10.83
C ILE A 286 -21.68 1.17 10.63
N ALA A 287 -21.59 0.73 9.37
CA ALA A 287 -21.11 -0.61 9.03
C ALA A 287 -19.60 -0.70 8.72
N ARG A 288 -18.95 0.43 8.38
CA ARG A 288 -17.51 0.52 8.11
C ARG A 288 -16.94 1.89 8.45
N ILE A 289 -15.65 1.95 8.78
CA ILE A 289 -14.89 3.20 8.98
C ILE A 289 -14.25 3.61 7.65
N ASN A 290 -14.56 4.81 7.15
CA ASN A 290 -13.96 5.34 5.91
C ASN A 290 -12.78 6.29 6.25
N PRO A 291 -11.53 5.99 5.85
CA PRO A 291 -10.38 6.83 6.17
C PRO A 291 -10.45 8.24 5.57
N ASP A 292 -11.02 8.43 4.37
CA ASP A 292 -11.12 9.75 3.75
C ASP A 292 -12.09 10.69 4.50
N GLY A 293 -13.13 10.14 5.16
CA GLY A 293 -14.04 10.93 6.00
C GLY A 293 -13.39 11.48 7.27
N LEU A 294 -12.38 10.78 7.81
CA LEU A 294 -11.68 11.14 9.03
C LEU A 294 -10.40 11.97 8.78
N LYS A 295 -9.92 11.99 7.52
CA LYS A 295 -8.71 12.70 7.04
C LYS A 295 -8.63 14.18 7.39
N PHE A 296 -9.75 14.86 7.56
CA PHE A 296 -9.84 16.29 7.91
C PHE A 296 -9.81 16.55 9.43
N CYS A 297 -10.04 15.53 10.25
CA CYS A 297 -10.20 15.62 11.71
C CYS A 297 -8.90 15.25 12.46
N GLN A 298 -7.73 15.67 11.97
CA GLN A 298 -6.43 15.17 12.44
C GLN A 298 -6.11 15.49 13.92
N ARG A 299 -6.78 16.48 14.51
CA ARG A 299 -6.66 16.86 15.94
C ARG A 299 -7.62 16.10 16.87
N LEU A 300 -8.35 15.11 16.35
CA LEU A 300 -9.33 14.35 17.12
C LEU A 300 -8.63 13.58 18.25
N ARG A 301 -9.09 13.78 19.49
CA ARG A 301 -8.59 13.12 20.70
C ARG A 301 -9.53 12.03 21.18
N GLU A 302 -10.82 12.12 20.88
CA GLU A 302 -11.82 11.15 21.30
C GLU A 302 -12.76 10.81 20.13
N LEU A 303 -12.83 9.53 19.79
CA LEU A 303 -13.74 8.97 18.79
C LEU A 303 -14.59 7.89 19.46
N ASN A 304 -15.91 8.07 19.45
CA ASN A 304 -16.85 7.08 19.99
C ASN A 304 -17.76 6.53 18.88
N LEU A 305 -17.54 5.28 18.52
CA LEU A 305 -18.28 4.49 17.53
C LEU A 305 -19.02 3.30 18.18
N SER A 306 -19.16 3.26 19.51
CA SER A 306 -19.87 2.18 20.21
C SER A 306 -21.36 2.09 19.85
N TYR A 307 -21.97 0.92 19.95
CA TYR A 307 -23.36 0.67 19.49
C TYR A 307 -23.53 1.05 18.01
N ASN A 308 -22.84 0.31 17.13
CA ASN A 308 -22.92 0.41 15.68
C ASN A 308 -22.85 -1.01 15.05
N ASN A 309 -22.76 -1.10 13.72
CA ASN A 309 -22.75 -2.34 12.96
C ASN A 309 -21.35 -2.65 12.36
N LEU A 310 -20.26 -2.19 12.97
CA LEU A 310 -18.91 -2.47 12.48
C LEU A 310 -18.61 -3.97 12.60
N THR A 311 -18.20 -4.60 11.50
CA THR A 311 -17.90 -6.05 11.47
C THR A 311 -16.41 -6.40 11.41
N ARG A 312 -15.56 -5.43 11.03
CA ARG A 312 -14.11 -5.57 10.88
C ARG A 312 -13.41 -4.22 11.03
N LEU A 313 -12.12 -4.24 11.35
CA LEU A 313 -11.25 -3.06 11.33
C LEU A 313 -10.16 -3.23 10.25
N ASP A 314 -10.10 -2.29 9.30
CA ASP A 314 -9.25 -2.37 8.11
C ASP A 314 -7.91 -1.64 8.29
N GLU A 315 -6.85 -2.10 7.61
CA GLU A 315 -5.54 -1.42 7.64
C GLU A 315 -5.69 0.04 7.22
N GLY A 316 -5.04 0.95 7.94
CA GLY A 316 -5.00 2.36 7.59
C GLY A 316 -6.30 3.14 7.83
N SER A 317 -7.44 2.47 8.13
CA SER A 317 -8.76 3.09 8.33
C SER A 317 -8.78 4.21 9.38
N LEU A 318 -7.86 4.17 10.34
CA LEU A 318 -7.70 5.14 11.42
C LEU A 318 -6.32 5.86 11.41
N ALA A 319 -5.45 5.59 10.43
CA ALA A 319 -4.03 5.99 10.48
C ALA A 319 -3.78 7.51 10.46
N MET A 320 -4.74 8.30 9.98
CA MET A 320 -4.66 9.77 9.98
C MET A 320 -4.90 10.40 11.36
N LEU A 321 -5.40 9.63 12.34
CA LEU A 321 -5.77 10.13 13.67
C LEU A 321 -4.63 10.00 14.68
N GLY A 322 -3.46 10.55 14.34
CA GLY A 322 -2.23 10.43 15.15
C GLY A 322 -2.32 11.02 16.57
N ASP A 323 -3.19 12.03 16.77
CA ASP A 323 -3.46 12.69 18.06
C ASP A 323 -4.55 12.01 18.90
N LEU A 324 -5.15 10.91 18.44
CA LEU A 324 -6.24 10.22 19.13
C LEU A 324 -5.77 9.68 20.49
N HIS A 325 -6.52 9.96 21.55
CA HIS A 325 -6.24 9.50 22.92
C HIS A 325 -7.21 8.41 23.38
N THR A 326 -8.47 8.47 22.94
CA THR A 326 -9.56 7.57 23.34
C THR A 326 -10.30 7.08 22.10
N LEU A 327 -10.37 5.77 21.92
CA LEU A 327 -11.12 5.12 20.85
C LEU A 327 -12.11 4.12 21.46
N ARG A 328 -13.41 4.32 21.21
CA ARG A 328 -14.47 3.39 21.63
C ARG A 328 -15.13 2.75 20.43
N LEU A 329 -15.14 1.42 20.45
CA LEU A 329 -15.67 0.50 19.45
C LEU A 329 -16.53 -0.61 20.11
N GLY A 330 -16.68 -0.59 21.44
CA GLY A 330 -17.47 -1.58 22.16
C GLY A 330 -18.96 -1.60 21.79
N HIS A 331 -19.65 -2.73 21.93
CA HIS A 331 -20.98 -2.99 21.37
C HIS A 331 -21.02 -2.79 19.84
N ASN A 332 -20.25 -3.60 19.11
CA ASN A 332 -20.30 -3.74 17.65
C ASN A 332 -20.27 -5.25 17.32
N SER A 333 -20.12 -5.63 16.04
CA SER A 333 -19.96 -7.02 15.60
C SER A 333 -18.56 -7.32 15.05
N ILE A 334 -17.54 -6.68 15.63
CA ILE A 334 -16.16 -6.79 15.14
C ILE A 334 -15.65 -8.20 15.43
N SER A 335 -15.56 -9.02 14.39
CA SER A 335 -15.03 -10.39 14.44
C SER A 335 -13.59 -10.50 13.92
N GLN A 336 -13.11 -9.46 13.22
CA GLN A 336 -11.76 -9.43 12.61
C GLN A 336 -11.08 -8.08 12.81
N ILE A 337 -9.86 -8.12 13.36
CA ILE A 337 -8.92 -6.99 13.43
C ILE A 337 -7.77 -7.31 12.47
N ASN A 338 -7.61 -6.52 11.40
CA ASN A 338 -6.58 -6.80 10.39
C ASN A 338 -5.18 -6.31 10.82
N GLU A 339 -4.15 -6.80 10.12
CA GLU A 339 -2.78 -6.30 10.23
C GLU A 339 -2.77 -4.77 10.07
N GLY A 340 -2.14 -4.06 11.01
CA GLY A 340 -2.07 -2.60 10.95
C GLY A 340 -3.40 -1.83 11.08
N ALA A 341 -4.49 -2.43 11.57
CA ALA A 341 -5.76 -1.72 11.79
C ALA A 341 -5.62 -0.49 12.72
N PHE A 342 -4.74 -0.57 13.73
CA PHE A 342 -4.42 0.53 14.65
C PHE A 342 -3.12 1.29 14.27
N ARG A 343 -2.51 0.98 13.12
CA ARG A 343 -1.25 1.58 12.65
C ARG A 343 -1.42 3.08 12.49
N GLY A 344 -0.57 3.86 13.17
CA GLY A 344 -0.60 5.32 13.14
C GLY A 344 -1.22 5.99 14.38
N LEU A 345 -1.92 5.25 15.24
CA LEU A 345 -2.58 5.74 16.46
C LEU A 345 -1.63 6.04 17.64
N LYS A 346 -0.54 6.76 17.35
CA LYS A 346 0.64 7.01 18.21
C LYS A 346 0.36 7.68 19.57
N ALA A 347 -0.83 8.23 19.78
CA ALA A 347 -1.23 8.89 21.03
C ALA A 347 -2.26 8.11 21.88
N VAL A 348 -2.79 6.97 21.39
CA VAL A 348 -3.93 6.30 22.03
C VAL A 348 -3.55 5.74 23.40
N ARG A 349 -4.42 6.03 24.38
CA ARG A 349 -4.29 5.67 25.80
C ARG A 349 -5.42 4.79 26.29
N ILE A 350 -6.60 4.87 25.66
CA ILE A 350 -7.80 4.11 25.99
C ILE A 350 -8.35 3.51 24.70
N LEU A 351 -8.46 2.17 24.67
CA LEU A 351 -9.11 1.41 23.60
C LEU A 351 -10.18 0.53 24.23
N GLU A 352 -11.43 0.71 23.81
CA GLU A 352 -12.58 -0.02 24.34
C GLU A 352 -13.27 -0.81 23.21
N LEU A 353 -13.11 -2.13 23.23
CA LEU A 353 -13.55 -3.14 22.24
C LEU A 353 -14.51 -4.17 22.84
N ASP A 354 -15.05 -3.90 24.04
CA ASP A 354 -15.95 -4.82 24.76
C ASP A 354 -17.25 -5.12 23.98
N HIS A 355 -17.94 -6.22 24.31
CA HIS A 355 -19.19 -6.60 23.64
C HIS A 355 -19.04 -6.63 22.10
N ASN A 356 -18.13 -7.47 21.60
CA ASN A 356 -17.89 -7.67 20.17
C ASN A 356 -17.74 -9.17 19.85
N ASP A 357 -17.76 -9.51 18.57
CA ASP A 357 -17.64 -10.89 18.08
C ASP A 357 -16.18 -11.39 17.96
N ILE A 358 -15.22 -10.80 18.71
CA ILE A 358 -13.79 -11.13 18.62
C ILE A 358 -13.58 -12.55 19.15
N SER A 359 -13.51 -13.50 18.21
CA SER A 359 -13.56 -14.94 18.46
C SER A 359 -12.30 -15.65 17.99
N GLY A 360 -11.99 -16.79 18.60
CA GLY A 360 -10.80 -17.57 18.28
C GLY A 360 -9.56 -17.04 19.01
N THR A 361 -8.45 -16.88 18.29
CA THR A 361 -7.17 -16.42 18.86
C THR A 361 -6.97 -14.93 18.63
N ILE A 362 -6.69 -14.17 19.69
CA ILE A 362 -6.12 -12.82 19.57
C ILE A 362 -4.65 -12.96 19.17
N GLU A 363 -4.30 -12.45 17.99
CA GLU A 363 -2.98 -12.60 17.39
C GLU A 363 -2.32 -11.24 17.09
N ASP A 364 -1.02 -11.14 17.39
CA ASP A 364 -0.16 -10.01 17.00
C ASP A 364 1.04 -10.49 16.14
N THR A 365 0.97 -11.69 15.56
CA THR A 365 1.92 -12.26 14.55
C THR A 365 2.36 -11.24 13.50
N ASN A 366 1.45 -10.30 13.19
CA ASN A 366 1.56 -9.30 12.15
C ASN A 366 1.56 -7.84 12.69
N GLY A 367 1.46 -7.63 14.01
CA GLY A 367 1.27 -6.29 14.57
C GLY A 367 -0.14 -5.73 14.33
N ALA A 368 -1.18 -6.48 14.67
CA ALA A 368 -2.57 -5.99 14.69
C ALA A 368 -2.73 -4.82 15.68
N PHE A 369 -2.05 -4.89 16.84
CA PHE A 369 -1.99 -3.82 17.85
C PHE A 369 -0.78 -2.87 17.67
N SER A 370 -0.10 -2.94 16.53
CA SER A 370 1.07 -2.08 16.23
C SER A 370 0.71 -0.60 16.23
N GLY A 371 1.48 0.20 16.96
CA GLY A 371 1.25 1.64 17.17
C GLY A 371 0.54 1.99 18.48
N LEU A 372 0.05 1.00 19.25
CA LEU A 372 -0.59 1.20 20.55
C LEU A 372 0.42 1.23 21.72
N ASP A 373 1.67 1.64 21.48
CA ASP A 373 2.77 1.62 22.47
C ASP A 373 2.49 2.48 23.73
N ARG A 374 1.56 3.44 23.63
CA ARG A 374 1.14 4.37 24.70
C ARG A 374 -0.18 3.97 25.39
N LEU A 375 -0.73 2.81 25.09
CA LEU A 375 -2.00 2.34 25.66
C LEU A 375 -1.88 2.16 27.19
N ASN A 376 -2.80 2.75 27.94
CA ASN A 376 -2.91 2.64 29.41
C ASN A 376 -4.07 1.72 29.82
N LYS A 377 -5.21 1.78 29.11
CA LYS A 377 -6.38 0.93 29.31
C LYS A 377 -6.76 0.21 28.02
N LEU A 378 -6.94 -1.09 28.11
CA LEU A 378 -7.58 -1.92 27.08
C LEU A 378 -8.83 -2.57 27.69
N ASN A 379 -9.98 -2.47 27.02
CA ASN A 379 -11.17 -3.25 27.36
C ASN A 379 -11.48 -4.24 26.22
N LEU A 380 -11.48 -5.53 26.56
CA LEU A 380 -11.80 -6.69 25.73
C LEU A 380 -12.87 -7.58 26.39
N GLY A 381 -13.58 -7.08 27.42
CA GLY A 381 -14.63 -7.83 28.10
C GLY A 381 -15.82 -8.19 27.22
N GLU A 382 -16.63 -9.16 27.61
CA GLU A 382 -17.80 -9.65 26.87
C GLU A 382 -17.47 -9.95 25.39
N ASN A 383 -16.34 -10.63 25.15
CA ASN A 383 -15.90 -11.10 23.83
C ASN A 383 -15.64 -12.62 23.86
N PRO A 384 -16.00 -13.38 22.80
CA PRO A 384 -15.85 -14.84 22.71
C PRO A 384 -14.40 -15.32 22.46
N ILE A 385 -13.43 -14.75 23.16
CA ILE A 385 -11.99 -15.01 23.04
C ILE A 385 -11.68 -16.43 23.53
N ARG A 386 -10.97 -17.21 22.70
CA ARG A 386 -10.62 -18.61 22.97
C ARG A 386 -9.14 -18.82 23.25
N SER A 387 -8.27 -17.96 22.74
CA SER A 387 -6.83 -18.01 23.03
C SER A 387 -6.20 -16.64 22.75
N ILE A 388 -5.00 -16.42 23.29
CA ILE A 388 -4.20 -15.22 23.03
C ILE A 388 -2.78 -15.69 22.74
N GLN A 389 -2.28 -15.31 21.57
CA GLN A 389 -0.93 -15.67 21.13
C GLN A 389 0.13 -15.18 22.14
N PRO A 390 1.20 -15.95 22.40
CA PRO A 390 2.40 -15.46 23.07
C PRO A 390 2.84 -14.09 22.57
N ASP A 391 3.17 -13.21 23.52
CA ASP A 391 3.62 -11.83 23.31
C ASP A 391 2.64 -10.87 22.58
N ALA A 392 1.36 -11.22 22.43
CA ALA A 392 0.36 -10.33 21.77
C ALA A 392 0.20 -8.95 22.43
N PHE A 393 0.55 -8.82 23.71
CA PHE A 393 0.53 -7.55 24.46
C PHE A 393 1.93 -6.95 24.71
N SER A 394 3.00 -7.54 24.16
CA SER A 394 4.40 -7.17 24.41
C SER A 394 4.75 -5.71 24.03
N LYS A 395 4.05 -5.14 23.05
CA LYS A 395 4.19 -3.74 22.63
C LYS A 395 3.57 -2.75 23.62
N MET A 396 2.53 -3.17 24.36
CA MET A 396 1.72 -2.34 25.25
C MET A 396 2.42 -2.07 26.59
N ARG A 397 3.68 -1.61 26.55
CA ARG A 397 4.56 -1.46 27.73
C ARG A 397 3.95 -0.57 28.82
N ASN A 398 3.10 0.39 28.44
CA ASN A 398 2.43 1.33 29.33
C ASN A 398 1.10 0.83 29.93
N LEU A 399 0.62 -0.38 29.60
CA LEU A 399 -0.70 -0.88 30.02
C LEU A 399 -0.82 -1.00 31.55
N LYS A 400 -1.89 -0.43 32.11
CA LYS A 400 -2.19 -0.33 33.56
C LYS A 400 -3.54 -0.94 33.96
N SER A 401 -4.42 -1.18 33.00
CA SER A 401 -5.71 -1.85 33.18
C SER A 401 -6.02 -2.63 31.91
N LEU A 402 -6.42 -3.89 32.08
CA LEU A 402 -6.79 -4.81 31.02
C LEU A 402 -8.07 -5.51 31.45
N ILE A 403 -9.21 -4.93 31.05
CA ILE A 403 -10.51 -5.53 31.36
C ILE A 403 -10.76 -6.64 30.35
N MET A 404 -10.97 -7.87 30.84
CA MET A 404 -11.19 -9.04 29.99
C MET A 404 -11.92 -10.13 30.78
N ASP A 405 -13.03 -10.59 30.25
CA ASP A 405 -13.76 -11.75 30.75
C ASP A 405 -13.97 -12.75 29.61
N SER A 406 -13.74 -14.03 29.89
CA SER A 406 -14.07 -15.13 28.99
C SER A 406 -14.10 -16.46 29.75
N ASN A 407 -15.11 -17.26 29.42
CA ASN A 407 -15.32 -18.64 29.86
C ASN A 407 -14.98 -19.66 28.77
N SER A 408 -14.37 -19.19 27.68
CA SER A 408 -14.16 -19.94 26.43
C SER A 408 -12.68 -20.26 26.17
N PHE A 409 -11.79 -20.03 27.15
CA PHE A 409 -10.35 -20.20 26.95
C PHE A 409 -9.92 -21.66 26.72
N LEU A 410 -9.06 -21.84 25.74
CA LEU A 410 -8.30 -23.04 25.47
C LEU A 410 -6.95 -22.88 26.18
N CYS A 411 -6.83 -23.52 27.34
CA CYS A 411 -5.66 -23.45 28.22
C CYS A 411 -4.60 -24.47 27.79
N ASP A 412 -4.04 -24.27 26.59
CA ASP A 412 -2.91 -25.03 26.04
C ASP A 412 -1.56 -24.31 26.24
N CYS A 413 -0.50 -24.85 25.65
CA CYS A 413 0.83 -24.24 25.71
C CYS A 413 0.90 -22.81 25.09
N GLN A 414 -0.06 -22.41 24.24
CA GLN A 414 -0.12 -21.05 23.69
C GLN A 414 -0.67 -20.04 24.71
N LEU A 415 -1.47 -20.47 25.69
CA LEU A 415 -2.00 -19.60 26.75
C LEU A 415 -1.13 -19.58 28.02
N GLN A 416 -0.19 -20.51 28.18
CA GLN A 416 0.64 -20.72 29.39
C GLN A 416 1.35 -19.45 29.92
N TRP A 417 1.73 -18.52 29.03
CA TRP A 417 2.40 -17.27 29.39
C TRP A 417 1.48 -16.26 30.10
N LEU A 418 0.17 -16.29 29.81
CA LEU A 418 -0.76 -15.22 30.14
C LEU A 418 -0.96 -15.04 31.67
N PRO A 419 -1.16 -16.10 32.49
CA PRO A 419 -1.35 -15.92 33.94
C PRO A 419 -0.12 -15.31 34.61
N GLY A 420 1.07 -15.78 34.24
CA GLY A 420 2.34 -15.25 34.76
C GLY A 420 2.58 -13.80 34.34
N TRP A 421 2.29 -13.46 33.08
CA TRP A 421 2.38 -12.08 32.59
C TRP A 421 1.43 -11.14 33.32
N LEU A 422 0.15 -11.54 33.50
CA LEU A 422 -0.85 -10.75 34.22
C LEU A 422 -0.44 -10.48 35.68
N LEU A 423 0.08 -11.49 36.38
CA LEU A 423 0.57 -11.37 37.76
C LEU A 423 1.79 -10.43 37.86
N ILE A 424 2.78 -10.58 36.97
CA ILE A 424 3.97 -9.70 36.93
C ILE A 424 3.60 -8.25 36.60
N ARG A 425 2.54 -8.04 35.80
CA ARG A 425 2.02 -6.71 35.44
C ARG A 425 1.04 -6.12 36.47
N GLY A 426 0.58 -6.90 37.45
CA GLY A 426 -0.42 -6.48 38.44
C GLY A 426 -1.82 -6.28 37.86
N LEU A 427 -2.16 -6.96 36.76
CA LEU A 427 -3.42 -6.79 36.01
C LEU A 427 -4.51 -7.81 36.36
N GLN A 428 -4.22 -8.77 37.25
CA GLN A 428 -5.12 -9.89 37.56
C GLN A 428 -6.44 -9.51 38.23
N SER A 429 -6.59 -8.28 38.74
CA SER A 429 -7.86 -7.77 39.29
C SER A 429 -8.92 -7.48 38.23
N ASP A 430 -8.49 -7.21 37.00
CA ASP A 430 -9.33 -6.71 35.91
C ASP A 430 -9.74 -7.86 34.95
N VAL A 431 -9.21 -9.07 35.16
CA VAL A 431 -9.34 -10.21 34.26
C VAL A 431 -10.08 -11.39 34.92
N ASN A 432 -11.23 -11.76 34.37
CA ASN A 432 -12.01 -12.93 34.75
C ASN A 432 -11.93 -14.02 33.67
N ALA A 433 -10.82 -14.74 33.64
CA ALA A 433 -10.52 -15.76 32.64
C ALA A 433 -10.64 -17.18 33.21
N THR A 434 -11.48 -18.02 32.59
CA THR A 434 -11.67 -19.43 32.97
C THR A 434 -11.53 -20.37 31.77
N CYS A 435 -10.93 -21.54 32.01
CA CYS A 435 -10.65 -22.54 30.98
C CYS A 435 -11.94 -23.29 30.57
N ALA A 436 -12.23 -23.34 29.28
CA ALA A 436 -13.20 -24.27 28.69
C ALA A 436 -12.58 -25.65 28.39
N HIS A 437 -11.31 -25.65 27.98
CA HIS A 437 -10.51 -26.81 27.60
C HIS A 437 -9.06 -26.65 28.08
N PRO A 438 -8.28 -27.74 28.27
CA PRO A 438 -8.70 -29.15 28.19
C PRO A 438 -9.70 -29.53 29.29
N LEU A 439 -10.40 -30.66 29.13
CA LEU A 439 -11.50 -31.05 30.03
C LEU A 439 -11.07 -31.24 31.49
N SER A 440 -9.79 -31.53 31.72
CA SER A 440 -9.16 -31.67 33.04
C SER A 440 -9.15 -30.38 33.88
N VAL A 441 -9.20 -29.21 33.24
CA VAL A 441 -9.22 -27.89 33.91
C VAL A 441 -10.49 -27.08 33.59
N LYS A 442 -11.51 -27.71 33.01
CA LYS A 442 -12.74 -27.02 32.61
C LYS A 442 -13.45 -26.37 33.80
N GLY A 443 -13.69 -25.07 33.70
CA GLY A 443 -14.29 -24.23 34.74
C GLY A 443 -13.31 -23.68 35.77
N MET A 444 -12.03 -24.06 35.74
CA MET A 444 -11.00 -23.48 36.60
C MET A 444 -10.59 -22.09 36.11
N SER A 445 -10.15 -21.23 37.03
CA SER A 445 -9.48 -19.97 36.70
C SER A 445 -8.14 -20.23 36.01
N VAL A 446 -7.77 -19.41 35.02
CA VAL A 446 -6.43 -19.50 34.38
C VAL A 446 -5.28 -19.25 35.38
N PHE A 447 -5.56 -18.62 36.51
CA PHE A 447 -4.60 -18.39 37.60
C PHE A 447 -4.46 -19.59 38.56
N GLU A 448 -5.42 -20.52 38.53
CA GLU A 448 -5.49 -21.70 39.41
C GLU A 448 -5.09 -23.00 38.67
N ALA A 449 -5.26 -23.03 37.35
CA ALA A 449 -4.87 -24.16 36.51
C ALA A 449 -3.35 -24.46 36.65
N PRO A 450 -2.95 -25.72 36.92
CA PRO A 450 -1.55 -26.06 37.14
C PRO A 450 -0.73 -25.89 35.84
N PRO A 451 0.52 -25.41 35.88
CA PRO A 451 1.32 -25.18 34.66
C PRO A 451 1.50 -26.39 33.75
N SER A 452 1.39 -27.62 34.28
CA SER A 452 1.44 -28.89 33.56
C SER A 452 0.13 -29.28 32.87
N SER A 453 -0.93 -28.47 32.97
CA SER A 453 -2.18 -28.65 32.21
C SER A 453 -2.17 -27.88 30.88
N PHE A 454 -1.31 -26.86 30.76
CA PHE A 454 -1.14 -26.04 29.56
C PHE A 454 -0.26 -26.77 28.53
N MET A 455 -0.75 -27.87 27.98
CA MET A 455 -0.08 -28.69 26.98
C MET A 455 -0.78 -28.57 25.62
N CYS A 456 -0.04 -28.78 24.53
CA CYS A 456 -0.55 -28.63 23.14
C CYS A 456 -0.85 -29.98 22.45
N ASP A 457 -0.74 -31.07 23.21
CA ASP A 457 -0.75 -32.46 22.74
C ASP A 457 -2.14 -32.90 22.21
N ASP A 458 -3.21 -32.24 22.66
CA ASP A 458 -4.60 -32.59 22.33
C ASP A 458 -4.98 -32.30 20.85
N LEU A 459 -4.16 -31.57 20.07
CA LEU A 459 -4.37 -31.25 18.64
C LEU A 459 -5.73 -30.61 18.25
N LEU A 460 -6.47 -30.04 19.22
CA LEU A 460 -7.82 -29.50 19.01
C LEU A 460 -7.85 -28.23 18.14
N LYS A 461 -6.85 -27.34 18.28
CA LYS A 461 -6.61 -26.21 17.39
C LYS A 461 -5.79 -26.70 16.17
N PRO A 462 -6.07 -26.27 14.94
CA PRO A 462 -5.38 -26.80 13.77
C PRO A 462 -3.89 -26.42 13.77
N GLN A 463 -3.01 -27.37 13.43
CA GLN A 463 -1.55 -27.15 13.35
C GLN A 463 -1.03 -27.41 11.92
N ILE A 464 -0.31 -26.44 11.34
CA ILE A 464 0.13 -26.51 9.94
C ILE A 464 1.37 -27.41 9.81
N THR A 465 1.25 -28.46 8.98
CA THR A 465 2.32 -29.41 8.67
C THR A 465 3.05 -29.08 7.38
N VAL A 466 2.36 -28.53 6.38
CA VAL A 466 2.96 -28.10 5.09
C VAL A 466 2.69 -26.61 4.87
N GLN A 467 3.78 -25.88 4.63
CA GLN A 467 3.79 -24.44 4.36
C GLN A 467 3.76 -24.17 2.85
N PRO A 468 3.14 -23.07 2.39
CA PRO A 468 3.19 -22.66 0.99
C PRO A 468 4.57 -22.07 0.65
N GLU A 469 5.12 -22.44 -0.51
CA GLU A 469 6.48 -22.03 -0.93
C GLU A 469 6.47 -20.74 -1.76
N SER A 470 7.45 -19.87 -1.51
CA SER A 470 7.65 -18.66 -2.32
C SER A 470 8.23 -19.04 -3.68
N THR A 471 7.59 -18.58 -4.77
CA THR A 471 7.87 -19.05 -6.14
C THR A 471 8.09 -17.87 -7.08
N ALA A 472 9.25 -17.82 -7.74
CA ALA A 472 9.45 -17.00 -8.93
C ALA A 472 8.96 -17.79 -10.16
N THR A 473 8.05 -17.23 -10.94
CA THR A 473 7.36 -17.92 -12.03
C THR A 473 7.36 -17.10 -13.31
N VAL A 474 6.97 -17.70 -14.43
CA VAL A 474 6.95 -17.05 -15.76
C VAL A 474 5.54 -16.56 -16.09
N PHE A 475 5.45 -15.39 -16.71
CA PHE A 475 4.20 -14.86 -17.25
C PHE A 475 3.55 -15.89 -18.20
N GLY A 476 2.31 -16.26 -17.92
CA GLY A 476 1.51 -17.22 -18.66
C GLY A 476 1.54 -18.67 -18.13
N SER A 477 2.45 -19.04 -17.22
CA SER A 477 2.44 -20.38 -16.62
C SER A 477 1.43 -20.54 -15.48
N ASP A 478 1.07 -21.78 -15.15
CA ASP A 478 0.18 -22.12 -14.04
C ASP A 478 0.99 -22.45 -12.78
N VAL A 479 0.59 -21.93 -11.62
CA VAL A 479 1.22 -22.15 -10.30
C VAL A 479 0.21 -22.73 -9.32
N ARG A 480 0.67 -23.60 -8.41
CA ARG A 480 -0.14 -24.14 -7.31
C ARG A 480 0.55 -23.87 -5.99
N LEU A 481 -0.14 -23.20 -5.07
CA LEU A 481 0.32 -23.05 -3.68
C LEU A 481 -0.42 -24.08 -2.81
N ILE A 482 0.35 -24.96 -2.16
CA ILE A 482 -0.14 -26.09 -1.37
C ILE A 482 0.05 -25.76 0.11
N CYS A 483 -0.88 -26.19 0.96
CA CYS A 483 -0.86 -25.92 2.38
C CYS A 483 -1.64 -26.99 3.14
N THR A 484 -1.09 -27.56 4.21
CA THR A 484 -1.67 -28.72 4.92
C THR A 484 -1.67 -28.50 6.43
N VAL A 485 -2.74 -28.96 7.09
CA VAL A 485 -2.99 -28.83 8.52
C VAL A 485 -3.46 -30.16 9.13
N VAL A 486 -3.15 -30.41 10.39
CA VAL A 486 -3.72 -31.52 11.18
C VAL A 486 -4.59 -31.01 12.33
N SER A 487 -5.62 -31.78 12.69
CA SER A 487 -6.58 -31.49 13.76
C SER A 487 -7.19 -32.78 14.28
N SER A 488 -7.19 -32.99 15.61
CA SER A 488 -7.98 -34.06 16.26
C SER A 488 -9.47 -33.70 16.42
N SER A 489 -9.79 -32.41 16.25
CA SER A 489 -11.15 -31.90 16.40
C SER A 489 -12.03 -32.30 15.22
N SER A 490 -13.18 -32.91 15.52
CA SER A 490 -14.27 -33.19 14.59
C SER A 490 -15.13 -31.96 14.22
N SER A 491 -14.71 -30.76 14.66
CA SER A 491 -15.37 -29.50 14.30
C SER A 491 -15.19 -29.20 12.81
N PRO A 492 -16.19 -28.62 12.11
CA PRO A 492 -16.02 -28.18 10.73
C PRO A 492 -14.79 -27.28 10.55
N MET A 493 -13.95 -27.64 9.59
CA MET A 493 -12.77 -26.88 9.18
C MET A 493 -13.15 -25.90 8.07
N THR A 494 -12.66 -24.67 8.14
CA THR A 494 -12.80 -23.67 7.08
C THR A 494 -11.43 -23.29 6.53
N PHE A 495 -11.37 -23.06 5.23
CA PHE A 495 -10.15 -22.86 4.44
C PHE A 495 -10.24 -21.51 3.74
N VAL A 496 -9.31 -20.60 4.00
CA VAL A 496 -9.29 -19.29 3.35
C VAL A 496 -7.88 -18.92 2.93
N TRP A 497 -7.73 -18.51 1.68
CA TRP A 497 -6.51 -17.89 1.19
C TRP A 497 -6.63 -16.37 1.20
N ARG A 498 -5.55 -15.67 1.51
CA ARG A 498 -5.42 -14.23 1.29
C ARG A 498 -4.21 -13.89 0.44
N LYS A 499 -4.30 -12.78 -0.29
CA LYS A 499 -3.19 -12.15 -1.03
C LYS A 499 -3.04 -10.72 -0.51
N ASP A 500 -1.85 -10.37 -0.03
CA ASP A 500 -1.52 -9.03 0.49
C ASP A 500 -2.60 -8.44 1.41
N GLN A 501 -2.99 -9.24 2.41
CA GLN A 501 -4.07 -9.04 3.38
C GLN A 501 -5.52 -9.24 2.89
N GLU A 502 -5.80 -9.18 1.59
CA GLU A 502 -7.16 -9.34 1.07
C GLU A 502 -7.58 -10.82 0.93
N LEU A 503 -8.77 -11.15 1.46
CA LEU A 503 -9.33 -12.51 1.42
C LEU A 503 -9.80 -12.86 -0.01
N LEU A 504 -9.28 -13.94 -0.58
CA LEU A 504 -9.56 -14.37 -1.94
C LEU A 504 -10.91 -15.08 -2.08
N ARG A 505 -12.00 -14.30 -2.13
CA ARG A 505 -13.39 -14.80 -2.17
C ARG A 505 -13.77 -15.63 -3.40
N HIS A 506 -13.04 -15.49 -4.50
CA HIS A 506 -13.35 -16.12 -5.79
C HIS A 506 -12.12 -16.80 -6.43
N ALA A 507 -11.18 -17.28 -5.61
CA ALA A 507 -10.05 -18.06 -6.11
C ALA A 507 -10.45 -19.49 -6.46
N GLU A 508 -9.74 -20.09 -7.41
CA GLU A 508 -9.83 -21.53 -7.69
C GLU A 508 -9.04 -22.28 -6.60
N VAL A 509 -9.78 -22.86 -5.65
CA VAL A 509 -9.21 -23.57 -4.50
C VAL A 509 -9.76 -25.00 -4.46
N GLU A 510 -8.86 -25.95 -4.42
CA GLU A 510 -9.13 -27.38 -4.23
C GLU A 510 -8.82 -27.75 -2.78
N ASN A 511 -9.72 -28.51 -2.12
CA ASN A 511 -9.57 -28.88 -0.72
C ASN A 511 -9.76 -30.39 -0.55
N HIS A 512 -8.84 -31.02 0.17
CA HIS A 512 -8.85 -32.46 0.47
C HIS A 512 -8.87 -32.66 1.99
N ALA A 513 -9.52 -33.74 2.44
CA ALA A 513 -9.47 -34.23 3.81
C ALA A 513 -9.06 -35.71 3.80
N HIS A 514 -8.12 -36.09 4.66
CA HIS A 514 -7.65 -37.45 4.82
C HIS A 514 -7.57 -37.80 6.31
N MET A 515 -7.97 -39.00 6.69
CA MET A 515 -7.75 -39.49 8.05
C MET A 515 -6.33 -40.03 8.13
N GLN A 516 -5.50 -39.45 8.98
CA GLN A 516 -4.09 -39.81 9.06
C GLN A 516 -3.95 -41.21 9.67
N ALA A 517 -3.44 -42.16 8.89
CA ALA A 517 -3.20 -43.52 9.39
C ALA A 517 -2.21 -43.50 10.57
N PRO A 518 -2.42 -44.34 11.62
CA PRO A 518 -1.61 -44.31 12.84
C PRO A 518 -0.15 -44.73 12.58
N GLY A 519 0.70 -43.74 12.30
CA GLY A 519 2.13 -43.89 12.08
C GLY A 519 2.93 -44.04 13.37
N GLN A 520 4.12 -44.65 13.26
CA GLN A 520 5.04 -44.81 14.38
C GLN A 520 5.54 -43.45 14.88
N GLY A 521 5.02 -43.00 16.03
CA GLY A 521 5.35 -41.71 16.65
C GLY A 521 4.19 -41.12 17.44
N VAL A 522 2.94 -41.44 17.06
CA VAL A 522 1.74 -41.04 17.81
C VAL A 522 1.59 -41.91 19.06
N THR A 523 1.33 -41.29 20.21
CA THR A 523 1.13 -42.01 21.48
C THR A 523 -0.20 -42.77 21.49
N PRO A 524 -0.26 -44.00 22.02
CA PRO A 524 -1.47 -44.80 22.05
C PRO A 524 -2.50 -44.21 23.02
N GLY A 525 -3.37 -43.34 22.52
CA GLY A 525 -4.42 -42.67 23.29
C GLY A 525 -5.08 -41.47 22.60
N THR A 526 -4.41 -40.82 21.66
CA THR A 526 -5.03 -39.76 20.85
C THR A 526 -6.03 -40.34 19.84
N GLY A 527 -7.15 -39.65 19.64
CA GLY A 527 -8.19 -40.05 18.68
C GLY A 527 -7.80 -39.86 17.21
N GLU A 528 -8.76 -40.07 16.32
CA GLU A 528 -8.60 -39.92 14.87
C GLU A 528 -8.10 -38.50 14.51
N VAL A 529 -6.88 -38.40 13.97
CA VAL A 529 -6.32 -37.13 13.50
C VAL A 529 -6.71 -36.93 12.04
N MET A 530 -7.42 -35.84 11.76
CA MET A 530 -7.77 -35.43 10.41
C MET A 530 -6.71 -34.48 9.86
N GLU A 531 -6.14 -34.86 8.72
CA GLU A 531 -5.29 -34.01 7.89
C GLU A 531 -6.15 -33.34 6.81
N TYR A 532 -5.95 -32.04 6.59
CA TYR A 532 -6.63 -31.30 5.54
C TYR A 532 -5.63 -30.50 4.71
N THR A 533 -5.71 -30.62 3.39
CA THR A 533 -4.85 -29.92 2.44
C THR A 533 -5.70 -28.96 1.61
N THR A 534 -5.25 -27.71 1.46
CA THR A 534 -5.81 -26.73 0.55
C THR A 534 -4.79 -26.36 -0.52
N ILE A 535 -5.24 -26.31 -1.78
CA ILE A 535 -4.42 -26.00 -2.95
C ILE A 535 -5.05 -24.82 -3.68
N LEU A 536 -4.34 -23.70 -3.70
CA LEU A 536 -4.71 -22.52 -4.49
C LEU A 536 -4.10 -22.65 -5.90
N HIS A 537 -4.95 -22.71 -6.92
CA HIS A 537 -4.57 -22.75 -8.33
C HIS A 537 -4.53 -21.33 -8.90
N LEU A 538 -3.37 -20.90 -9.40
CA LEU A 538 -3.15 -19.64 -10.08
C LEU A 538 -2.86 -19.94 -11.56
N ARG A 539 -3.90 -19.94 -12.40
CA ARG A 539 -3.75 -20.22 -13.84
C ARG A 539 -3.37 -18.98 -14.63
N ARG A 540 -2.52 -19.15 -15.65
CA ARG A 540 -2.00 -18.10 -16.55
C ARG A 540 -1.53 -16.87 -15.78
N VAL A 541 -0.54 -17.10 -14.91
CA VAL A 541 0.02 -16.09 -14.01
C VAL A 541 0.45 -14.84 -14.78
N ASN A 542 0.19 -13.68 -14.19
CA ASN A 542 0.47 -12.35 -14.73
C ASN A 542 0.68 -11.40 -13.55
N PHE A 543 1.11 -10.17 -13.79
CA PHE A 543 1.48 -9.23 -12.72
C PHE A 543 0.37 -8.95 -11.66
N ALA A 544 -0.93 -9.12 -11.99
CA ALA A 544 -1.98 -8.98 -10.98
C ALA A 544 -1.96 -10.11 -9.91
N HIS A 545 -1.34 -11.25 -10.23
CA HIS A 545 -1.06 -12.35 -9.31
C HIS A 545 0.26 -12.19 -8.54
N GLU A 546 1.08 -11.17 -8.80
CA GLU A 546 2.30 -10.92 -8.03
C GLU A 546 1.98 -10.41 -6.62
N GLY A 547 2.56 -10.99 -5.57
CA GLY A 547 2.24 -10.62 -4.19
C GLY A 547 2.44 -11.72 -3.15
N ARG A 548 2.00 -11.47 -1.91
CA ARG A 548 2.19 -12.39 -0.77
C ARG A 548 0.92 -13.14 -0.43
N TYR A 549 0.95 -14.45 -0.64
CA TYR A 549 -0.14 -15.37 -0.39
C TYR A 549 0.00 -16.04 0.98
N GLN A 550 -1.14 -16.31 1.64
CA GLN A 550 -1.17 -16.97 2.94
C GLN A 550 -2.47 -17.77 3.07
N CYS A 551 -2.36 -19.06 3.39
CA CYS A 551 -3.47 -19.92 3.78
C CYS A 551 -3.77 -19.77 5.27
N ILE A 552 -5.07 -19.88 5.60
CA ILE A 552 -5.66 -19.76 6.93
C ILE A 552 -6.62 -20.95 7.10
N PHE A 553 -6.47 -21.68 8.20
CA PHE A 553 -7.42 -22.73 8.60
C PHE A 553 -8.09 -22.33 9.91
N THR A 554 -9.41 -22.43 10.00
CA THR A 554 -10.16 -22.12 11.23
C THR A 554 -11.17 -23.22 11.53
N ASN A 555 -11.13 -23.72 12.77
CA ASN A 555 -12.16 -24.57 13.35
C ASN A 555 -12.75 -23.92 14.63
N HIS A 556 -13.61 -24.63 15.36
CA HIS A 556 -14.25 -24.09 16.57
C HIS A 556 -13.26 -23.76 17.72
N PHE A 557 -12.04 -24.30 17.71
CA PHE A 557 -11.03 -24.08 18.75
C PHE A 557 -10.10 -22.90 18.43
N GLY A 558 -9.87 -22.60 17.15
CA GLY A 558 -9.15 -21.39 16.73
C GLY A 558 -8.74 -21.37 15.27
N SER A 559 -8.05 -20.28 14.91
CA SER A 559 -7.46 -20.06 13.58
C SER A 559 -5.96 -20.33 13.60
N THR A 560 -5.41 -20.85 12.51
CA THR A 560 -3.96 -21.00 12.31
C THR A 560 -3.58 -20.48 10.93
N TYR A 561 -2.38 -19.92 10.82
CA TYR A 561 -1.93 -19.14 9.68
C TYR A 561 -0.56 -19.61 9.22
N SER A 562 -0.40 -19.77 7.91
CA SER A 562 0.88 -20.14 7.30
C SER A 562 1.90 -19.00 7.33
N SER A 563 3.14 -19.31 6.96
CA SER A 563 4.09 -18.34 6.42
C SER A 563 3.53 -17.65 5.16
N LYS A 564 3.98 -16.42 4.89
CA LYS A 564 3.57 -15.63 3.71
C LYS A 564 4.44 -16.03 2.50
N ALA A 565 3.88 -16.74 1.53
CA ALA A 565 4.54 -17.13 0.30
C ALA A 565 4.55 -15.99 -0.72
N GLN A 566 5.72 -15.53 -1.16
CA GLN A 566 5.85 -14.53 -2.21
C GLN A 566 5.74 -15.20 -3.59
N ILE A 567 4.83 -14.73 -4.44
CA ILE A 567 4.87 -14.95 -5.88
C ILE A 567 5.58 -13.76 -6.53
N VAL A 568 6.52 -14.02 -7.43
CA VAL A 568 7.21 -13.03 -8.29
C VAL A 568 7.00 -13.43 -9.74
N VAL A 569 6.62 -12.49 -10.61
CA VAL A 569 6.25 -12.78 -12.01
C VAL A 569 7.30 -12.22 -12.97
N ASN A 570 8.09 -13.12 -13.56
CA ASN A 570 9.12 -12.78 -14.52
C ASN A 570 8.60 -12.96 -15.97
N VAL A 571 9.13 -12.19 -16.92
CA VAL A 571 8.87 -12.32 -18.36
C VAL A 571 10.15 -12.78 -19.04
N LEU A 572 10.06 -13.83 -19.86
CA LEU A 572 11.17 -14.37 -20.65
C LEU A 572 11.79 -13.29 -21.56
N PRO A 573 13.11 -13.31 -21.81
CA PRO A 573 13.73 -12.38 -22.74
C PRO A 573 13.20 -12.57 -24.18
N SER A 574 12.83 -11.48 -24.84
CA SER A 574 12.34 -11.44 -26.22
C SER A 574 13.19 -10.45 -27.03
N PHE A 575 13.61 -10.81 -28.25
CA PHE A 575 14.45 -9.92 -29.06
C PHE A 575 13.64 -8.80 -29.73
N VAL A 576 13.94 -7.55 -29.36
CA VAL A 576 13.48 -6.33 -30.05
C VAL A 576 14.36 -6.07 -31.28
N LYS A 577 15.65 -6.41 -31.21
CA LYS A 577 16.60 -6.39 -32.33
C LYS A 577 17.47 -7.64 -32.28
N THR A 578 17.70 -8.28 -33.42
CA THR A 578 18.70 -9.33 -33.59
C THR A 578 19.85 -8.86 -34.48
N PRO A 579 21.07 -9.38 -34.28
CA PRO A 579 22.20 -9.06 -35.16
C PRO A 579 21.95 -9.60 -36.58
N ARG A 580 22.63 -9.02 -37.57
CA ARG A 580 22.46 -9.37 -38.99
C ARG A 580 23.80 -9.54 -39.69
N ASP A 581 23.87 -10.50 -40.60
CA ASP A 581 25.04 -10.74 -41.44
C ASP A 581 25.53 -9.44 -42.08
N SER A 582 26.81 -9.16 -41.91
CA SER A 582 27.40 -7.85 -42.20
C SER A 582 28.69 -8.01 -42.99
N THR A 583 28.78 -7.35 -44.13
CA THR A 583 29.96 -7.41 -45.02
C THR A 583 30.64 -6.04 -45.08
N ILE A 584 31.78 -5.93 -44.40
CA ILE A 584 32.47 -4.66 -44.12
C ILE A 584 33.83 -4.64 -44.82
N ARG A 585 34.27 -3.47 -45.30
CA ARG A 585 35.63 -3.30 -45.85
C ARG A 585 36.63 -3.06 -44.71
N THR A 586 37.85 -3.59 -44.84
CA THR A 586 38.96 -3.31 -43.92
C THR A 586 39.12 -1.78 -43.71
N GLY A 587 39.41 -1.36 -42.48
CA GLY A 587 39.53 0.05 -42.12
C GLY A 587 38.21 0.82 -41.95
N HIS A 588 37.06 0.14 -42.04
CA HIS A 588 35.74 0.71 -41.74
C HIS A 588 35.19 0.10 -40.44
N ASN A 589 34.13 0.69 -39.89
CA ASN A 589 33.54 0.23 -38.62
C ASN A 589 32.39 -0.77 -38.89
N ALA A 590 32.32 -1.85 -38.11
CA ALA A 590 31.16 -2.74 -38.04
C ALA A 590 30.21 -2.31 -36.90
N ARG A 591 28.91 -2.52 -37.12
CA ARG A 591 27.82 -2.26 -36.17
C ARG A 591 26.91 -3.49 -36.14
N LEU A 592 26.87 -4.19 -35.01
CA LEU A 592 25.94 -5.29 -34.76
C LEU A 592 24.96 -4.85 -33.66
N GLU A 593 23.67 -4.92 -33.94
CA GLU A 593 22.63 -4.53 -32.98
C GLU A 593 22.04 -5.77 -32.31
N CYS A 594 21.80 -5.71 -31.00
CA CYS A 594 21.08 -6.76 -30.29
C CYS A 594 20.40 -6.19 -29.04
N ALA A 595 19.07 -6.13 -29.08
CA ALA A 595 18.21 -5.56 -28.04
C ALA A 595 17.21 -6.61 -27.59
N ALA A 596 16.96 -6.72 -26.29
CA ALA A 596 15.95 -7.61 -25.76
C ALA A 596 15.12 -6.97 -24.64
N GLU A 597 13.81 -7.23 -24.66
CA GLU A 597 12.86 -6.87 -23.61
C GLU A 597 12.62 -8.07 -22.68
N GLY A 598 12.17 -7.82 -21.45
CA GLY A 598 11.91 -8.86 -20.44
C GLY A 598 11.84 -8.27 -19.03
N HIS A 599 11.36 -9.07 -18.07
CA HIS A 599 11.26 -8.66 -16.66
C HIS A 599 11.83 -9.77 -15.75
N PRO A 600 12.86 -9.49 -14.93
CA PRO A 600 13.72 -8.31 -14.94
C PRO A 600 14.37 -8.06 -16.31
N ALA A 601 14.83 -6.82 -16.55
CA ALA A 601 15.47 -6.46 -17.82
C ALA A 601 16.64 -7.41 -18.15
N PRO A 602 16.72 -7.95 -19.37
CA PRO A 602 17.72 -8.96 -19.69
C PRO A 602 19.11 -8.33 -19.89
N GLN A 603 20.13 -9.01 -19.36
CA GLN A 603 21.52 -8.69 -19.64
C GLN A 603 21.90 -9.22 -21.02
N ILE A 604 22.45 -8.35 -21.86
CA ILE A 604 23.04 -8.72 -23.16
C ILE A 604 24.50 -9.15 -22.97
N ALA A 605 24.88 -10.27 -23.58
CA ALA A 605 26.23 -10.77 -23.65
C ALA A 605 26.56 -11.20 -25.09
N TRP A 606 27.82 -11.03 -25.51
CA TRP A 606 28.29 -11.38 -26.86
C TRP A 606 29.39 -12.44 -26.80
N GLN A 607 29.43 -13.28 -27.85
CA GLN A 607 30.48 -14.26 -28.11
C GLN A 607 30.92 -14.16 -29.58
N LYS A 608 32.16 -14.57 -29.88
CA LYS A 608 32.70 -14.73 -31.23
C LYS A 608 33.14 -16.18 -31.41
N ASP A 609 32.66 -16.84 -32.46
CA ASP A 609 32.97 -18.23 -32.83
C ASP A 609 32.76 -19.23 -31.66
N GLY A 610 31.75 -18.98 -30.82
CA GLY A 610 31.43 -19.76 -29.62
C GLY A 610 32.28 -19.44 -28.37
N GLY A 611 33.25 -18.52 -28.46
CA GLY A 611 34.12 -18.09 -27.37
C GLY A 611 33.95 -16.64 -26.96
N THR A 612 34.70 -16.22 -25.94
CA THR A 612 34.76 -14.83 -25.44
C THR A 612 36.01 -14.06 -25.89
N ASP A 613 36.77 -14.61 -26.84
CA ASP A 613 38.00 -14.00 -27.36
C ASP A 613 37.71 -13.15 -28.60
N PHE A 614 37.96 -11.84 -28.48
CA PHE A 614 37.72 -10.86 -29.54
C PHE A 614 39.04 -10.15 -29.89
N PRO A 615 39.59 -10.32 -31.11
CA PRO A 615 40.81 -9.62 -31.53
C PRO A 615 40.69 -8.10 -31.35
N ALA A 616 39.60 -7.51 -31.83
CA ALA A 616 39.22 -6.11 -31.59
C ALA A 616 39.21 -5.68 -30.11
N ALA A 617 38.92 -6.56 -29.13
CA ALA A 617 38.96 -6.19 -27.71
C ALA A 617 40.39 -6.06 -27.20
N ARG A 618 41.29 -6.97 -27.61
CA ARG A 618 42.73 -6.93 -27.29
C ARG A 618 43.35 -5.61 -27.77
N GLU A 619 42.92 -5.15 -28.94
CA GLU A 619 43.37 -3.89 -29.57
C GLU A 619 42.55 -2.65 -29.17
N ARG A 620 41.56 -2.78 -28.28
CA ARG A 620 40.65 -1.70 -27.84
C ARG A 620 39.85 -1.02 -28.99
N ARG A 621 39.62 -1.76 -30.07
CA ARG A 621 38.75 -1.38 -31.21
C ARG A 621 37.28 -1.77 -30.99
N MET A 622 37.01 -2.68 -30.05
CA MET A 622 35.67 -3.12 -29.67
C MET A 622 35.04 -2.20 -28.62
N HIS A 623 33.78 -1.81 -28.84
CA HIS A 623 32.96 -1.09 -27.86
C HIS A 623 31.55 -1.71 -27.78
N VAL A 624 31.01 -1.79 -26.56
CA VAL A 624 29.60 -2.09 -26.31
C VAL A 624 29.02 -0.88 -25.57
N MET A 625 28.00 -0.25 -26.12
CA MET A 625 27.34 0.90 -25.49
C MET A 625 26.16 0.41 -24.65
N PRO A 626 26.14 0.66 -23.32
CA PRO A 626 25.11 0.11 -22.42
C PRO A 626 23.68 0.52 -22.78
N ASP A 627 23.50 1.73 -23.31
CA ASP A 627 22.19 2.37 -23.48
C ASP A 627 21.60 2.22 -24.90
N ASP A 628 22.36 1.72 -25.87
CA ASP A 628 22.03 1.76 -27.32
C ASP A 628 21.72 0.37 -27.95
N ASP A 629 21.97 -0.71 -27.22
CA ASP A 629 21.88 -2.11 -27.71
C ASP A 629 22.82 -2.41 -28.91
N VAL A 630 24.01 -1.80 -28.94
CA VAL A 630 24.95 -1.92 -30.07
C VAL A 630 26.36 -2.39 -29.63
N PHE A 631 26.85 -3.37 -30.38
CA PHE A 631 28.24 -3.83 -30.41
C PHE A 631 28.94 -3.23 -31.63
N PHE A 632 29.98 -2.44 -31.40
CA PHE A 632 30.82 -1.82 -32.42
C PHE A 632 32.20 -2.46 -32.49
N ILE A 633 32.71 -2.58 -33.73
CA ILE A 633 34.14 -2.78 -33.98
C ILE A 633 34.60 -1.61 -34.85
N MET A 634 35.54 -0.82 -34.37
CA MET A 634 36.22 0.20 -35.16
C MET A 634 37.37 -0.40 -35.98
N ASP A 635 37.73 0.21 -37.10
CA ASP A 635 38.92 -0.18 -37.90
C ASP A 635 38.99 -1.70 -38.10
N VAL A 636 37.95 -2.28 -38.71
CA VAL A 636 37.76 -3.74 -38.82
C VAL A 636 38.90 -4.38 -39.61
N LYS A 637 39.44 -5.47 -39.08
CA LYS A 637 40.55 -6.25 -39.64
C LYS A 637 40.09 -7.66 -40.09
N PRO A 638 40.82 -8.34 -40.99
CA PRO A 638 40.46 -9.70 -41.42
C PRO A 638 40.30 -10.72 -40.28
N GLU A 639 41.04 -10.55 -39.17
CA GLU A 639 40.95 -11.36 -37.95
C GLU A 639 39.63 -11.19 -37.15
N ASP A 640 38.91 -10.08 -37.35
CA ASP A 640 37.59 -9.88 -36.75
C ASP A 640 36.49 -10.68 -37.47
N MET A 641 36.77 -11.29 -38.63
CA MET A 641 35.84 -12.17 -39.34
C MET A 641 35.42 -13.36 -38.47
N GLY A 642 34.13 -13.67 -38.42
CA GLY A 642 33.60 -14.80 -37.65
C GLY A 642 32.08 -14.73 -37.43
N VAL A 643 31.55 -15.68 -36.68
CA VAL A 643 30.15 -15.70 -36.23
C VAL A 643 30.04 -15.03 -34.86
N TYR A 644 29.24 -13.99 -34.77
CA TYR A 644 28.93 -13.25 -33.56
C TYR A 644 27.59 -13.70 -33.01
N SER A 645 27.60 -14.25 -31.79
CA SER A 645 26.41 -14.70 -31.07
C SER A 645 26.06 -13.69 -29.98
N CYS A 646 24.88 -13.08 -30.08
CA CYS A 646 24.28 -12.33 -28.99
C CYS A 646 23.42 -13.26 -28.13
N THR A 647 23.52 -13.11 -26.81
CA THR A 647 22.70 -13.82 -25.82
C THR A 647 22.04 -12.82 -24.89
N ALA A 648 20.73 -12.91 -24.71
CA ALA A 648 19.96 -12.10 -23.78
C ALA A 648 19.43 -12.98 -22.63
N LYS A 649 19.72 -12.61 -21.37
CA LYS A 649 19.44 -13.44 -20.19
C LYS A 649 18.84 -12.67 -19.02
N ASN A 650 17.82 -13.22 -18.37
CA ASN A 650 17.33 -12.78 -17.07
C ASN A 650 17.02 -13.99 -16.15
N THR A 651 16.22 -13.79 -15.10
CA THR A 651 15.81 -14.85 -14.16
C THR A 651 14.68 -15.75 -14.65
N ALA A 652 13.98 -15.40 -15.75
CA ALA A 652 13.01 -16.29 -16.39
C ALA A 652 13.69 -17.26 -17.38
N GLY A 653 14.75 -16.84 -18.06
CA GLY A 653 15.41 -17.68 -19.05
C GLY A 653 16.48 -16.97 -19.88
N THR A 654 16.74 -17.50 -21.07
CA THR A 654 17.81 -17.04 -21.96
C THR A 654 17.44 -17.31 -23.42
N VAL A 655 17.74 -16.38 -24.32
CA VAL A 655 17.60 -16.52 -25.78
C VAL A 655 18.87 -16.07 -26.48
N SER A 656 19.16 -16.59 -27.67
CA SER A 656 20.36 -16.25 -28.44
C SER A 656 20.07 -16.07 -29.94
N ALA A 657 20.88 -15.24 -30.60
CA ALA A 657 20.78 -14.94 -32.03
C ALA A 657 22.17 -14.70 -32.62
N ASN A 658 22.41 -15.21 -33.83
CA ASN A 658 23.73 -15.24 -34.48
C ASN A 658 23.77 -14.37 -35.74
N ALA A 659 24.95 -13.82 -36.05
CA ALA A 659 25.24 -13.13 -37.32
C ALA A 659 26.70 -13.30 -37.74
N THR A 660 26.96 -13.29 -39.04
CA THR A 660 28.29 -13.46 -39.63
C THR A 660 28.90 -12.12 -40.00
N LEU A 661 30.06 -11.78 -39.44
CA LEU A 661 30.86 -10.64 -39.88
C LEU A 661 31.84 -11.10 -40.96
N THR A 662 31.64 -10.63 -42.19
CA THR A 662 32.54 -10.87 -43.33
C THR A 662 33.38 -9.63 -43.60
N VAL A 663 34.70 -9.79 -43.64
CA VAL A 663 35.65 -8.69 -43.89
C VAL A 663 36.24 -8.78 -45.29
N LEU A 664 36.14 -7.69 -46.05
CA LEU A 664 36.64 -7.55 -47.42
C LEU A 664 37.86 -6.61 -47.47
N GLU A 665 38.91 -7.04 -48.16
CA GLU A 665 40.21 -6.39 -48.23
C GLU A 665 40.66 -6.21 -49.69
N THR A 666 41.21 -5.04 -50.03
CA THR A 666 41.71 -4.75 -51.38
C THR A 666 42.97 -5.55 -51.72
N PRO A 667 43.25 -5.85 -53.01
CA PRO A 667 44.44 -6.59 -53.39
C PRO A 667 45.70 -5.86 -52.96
N HIS A 668 46.54 -6.50 -52.15
CA HIS A 668 47.84 -5.98 -51.76
C HIS A 668 48.90 -7.07 -51.87
N LEU A 669 50.17 -6.68 -51.75
CA LEU A 669 51.30 -7.57 -51.93
C LEU A 669 51.89 -7.93 -50.55
N ALA A 670 52.05 -9.23 -50.26
CA ALA A 670 52.53 -9.72 -48.97
C ALA A 670 54.06 -9.57 -48.77
N GLN A 671 54.79 -9.38 -49.86
CA GLN A 671 56.24 -9.23 -49.90
C GLN A 671 56.60 -8.50 -51.21
N ASP A 672 57.42 -7.46 -51.13
CA ASP A 672 57.79 -6.64 -52.29
C ASP A 672 58.35 -7.44 -53.47
N LEU A 673 57.99 -7.01 -54.68
CA LEU A 673 58.34 -7.70 -55.92
C LEU A 673 59.72 -7.25 -56.39
N GLU A 674 60.76 -7.97 -55.94
CA GLU A 674 62.17 -7.63 -56.16
C GLU A 674 62.60 -7.56 -57.66
N ASP A 675 63.40 -6.55 -58.00
CA ASP A 675 64.18 -6.50 -59.24
C ASP A 675 65.18 -7.66 -59.34
N ARG A 676 65.44 -8.17 -60.55
CA ARG A 676 66.41 -9.26 -60.76
C ARG A 676 67.40 -8.98 -61.88
N ARG A 677 68.66 -9.36 -61.64
CA ARG A 677 69.73 -9.42 -62.64
C ARG A 677 70.12 -10.89 -62.85
N VAL A 678 70.25 -11.31 -64.10
CA VAL A 678 70.64 -12.68 -64.48
C VAL A 678 71.60 -12.68 -65.68
N VAL A 679 72.26 -13.79 -65.94
CA VAL A 679 73.04 -14.02 -67.17
C VAL A 679 72.17 -14.72 -68.23
N VAL A 680 72.52 -14.55 -69.51
CA VAL A 680 71.84 -15.27 -70.61
C VAL A 680 71.93 -16.78 -70.39
N GLY A 681 70.78 -17.46 -70.39
CA GLY A 681 70.63 -18.89 -70.13
C GLY A 681 70.12 -19.28 -68.74
N ASP A 682 70.10 -18.35 -67.77
CA ASP A 682 69.55 -18.59 -66.43
C ASP A 682 68.03 -18.82 -66.43
N THR A 683 67.51 -19.45 -65.38
CA THR A 683 66.07 -19.51 -65.09
C THR A 683 65.67 -18.44 -64.09
N VAL A 684 64.77 -17.54 -64.49
CA VAL A 684 64.22 -16.47 -63.64
C VAL A 684 62.97 -16.96 -62.93
N ALA A 685 62.75 -16.52 -61.69
CA ALA A 685 61.50 -16.73 -60.96
C ALA A 685 61.06 -15.41 -60.31
N LEU A 686 59.94 -14.84 -60.76
CA LEU A 686 59.34 -13.61 -60.21
C LEU A 686 58.10 -13.99 -59.39
N GLN A 687 58.10 -13.68 -58.09
CA GLN A 687 57.09 -14.14 -57.14
C GLN A 687 56.19 -12.99 -56.68
N CYS A 688 54.90 -13.08 -57.01
CA CYS A 688 53.87 -12.14 -56.60
C CYS A 688 52.89 -12.81 -55.62
N LYS A 689 53.21 -12.76 -54.32
CA LYS A 689 52.30 -13.20 -53.25
C LYS A 689 51.25 -12.12 -53.00
N ALA A 690 50.09 -12.22 -53.65
CA ALA A 690 49.00 -11.29 -53.45
C ALA A 690 48.04 -11.76 -52.35
N LEU A 691 47.64 -10.84 -51.47
CA LEU A 691 46.62 -11.00 -50.42
C LEU A 691 45.41 -10.09 -50.72
N GLY A 692 44.30 -10.34 -50.03
CA GLY A 692 43.03 -9.63 -50.22
C GLY A 692 41.82 -10.56 -50.04
N SER A 693 40.67 -9.97 -49.75
CA SER A 693 39.40 -10.67 -49.51
C SER A 693 38.28 -10.03 -50.36
N PRO A 694 37.71 -10.71 -51.37
CA PRO A 694 38.02 -12.08 -51.79
C PRO A 694 39.44 -12.21 -52.39
N PRO A 695 40.01 -13.44 -52.44
CA PRO A 695 41.35 -13.68 -52.96
C PRO A 695 41.57 -13.08 -54.37
N PRO A 696 42.65 -12.32 -54.60
CA PRO A 696 42.85 -11.61 -55.85
C PRO A 696 43.29 -12.53 -57.00
N ARG A 697 42.67 -12.34 -58.16
CA ARG A 697 43.10 -12.93 -59.43
C ARG A 697 44.37 -12.22 -59.92
N ILE A 698 45.44 -12.97 -60.12
CA ILE A 698 46.73 -12.45 -60.60
C ILE A 698 46.85 -12.60 -62.13
N THR A 699 47.32 -11.56 -62.80
CA THR A 699 47.68 -11.53 -64.23
C THR A 699 49.04 -10.88 -64.39
N TRP A 700 49.99 -11.53 -65.07
CA TRP A 700 51.28 -10.92 -65.38
C TRP A 700 51.22 -10.14 -66.69
N LEU A 701 51.89 -8.98 -66.70
CA LEU A 701 52.09 -8.13 -67.87
C LEU A 701 53.59 -7.95 -68.12
N ARG A 702 53.99 -7.86 -69.39
CA ARG A 702 55.33 -7.48 -69.84
C ARG A 702 55.16 -6.38 -70.88
N ASN A 703 55.81 -5.24 -70.68
CA ASN A 703 55.59 -4.03 -71.50
C ASN A 703 54.08 -3.70 -71.65
N ASP A 704 53.37 -3.79 -70.53
CA ASP A 704 51.93 -3.52 -70.36
C ASP A 704 50.98 -4.42 -71.18
N GLN A 705 51.48 -5.49 -71.80
CA GLN A 705 50.69 -6.54 -72.48
C GLN A 705 50.58 -7.84 -71.65
N PRO A 706 49.42 -8.53 -71.66
CA PRO A 706 49.25 -9.81 -70.92
C PRO A 706 50.21 -10.91 -71.36
N LEU A 707 51.05 -11.35 -70.42
CA LEU A 707 51.99 -12.43 -70.63
C LEU A 707 51.25 -13.78 -70.57
N ARG A 708 51.36 -14.57 -71.63
CA ARG A 708 50.70 -15.89 -71.76
C ARG A 708 51.69 -17.04 -71.52
N PRO A 709 51.21 -18.24 -71.13
CA PRO A 709 52.04 -19.44 -71.08
C PRO A 709 52.71 -19.71 -72.43
N SER A 710 53.98 -20.15 -72.38
CA SER A 710 54.76 -20.55 -73.55
C SER A 710 55.87 -21.53 -73.13
N ASP A 711 56.58 -22.11 -74.08
CA ASP A 711 57.67 -23.08 -73.83
C ASP A 711 58.84 -22.50 -73.00
N ARG A 712 58.89 -21.16 -72.82
CA ARG A 712 59.84 -20.47 -71.92
C ARG A 712 59.20 -19.73 -70.75
N HIS A 713 57.87 -19.54 -70.72
CA HIS A 713 57.17 -18.81 -69.64
C HIS A 713 56.10 -19.68 -69.00
N HIS A 714 56.31 -20.06 -67.74
CA HIS A 714 55.41 -20.92 -66.97
C HIS A 714 54.86 -20.18 -65.75
N PHE A 715 53.67 -20.59 -65.29
CA PHE A 715 52.99 -20.00 -64.16
C PHE A 715 52.57 -21.09 -63.17
N THR A 716 52.68 -20.82 -61.87
CA THR A 716 52.07 -21.70 -60.85
C THR A 716 50.55 -21.56 -60.83
N PRO A 717 49.82 -22.52 -60.23
CA PRO A 717 48.40 -22.34 -59.90
C PRO A 717 48.17 -21.02 -59.17
N GLY A 718 47.11 -20.30 -59.54
CA GLY A 718 46.83 -18.95 -59.04
C GLY A 718 47.74 -17.83 -59.59
N ASN A 719 48.67 -18.14 -60.50
CA ASN A 719 49.65 -17.23 -61.12
C ASN A 719 50.60 -16.50 -60.15
N GLN A 720 50.74 -16.95 -58.89
CA GLN A 720 51.59 -16.30 -57.88
C GLN A 720 53.10 -16.35 -58.18
N LEU A 721 53.55 -17.22 -59.08
CA LEU A 721 54.94 -17.29 -59.53
C LEU A 721 54.97 -17.35 -61.06
N LEU A 722 55.78 -16.48 -61.66
CA LEU A 722 56.18 -16.52 -63.07
C LEU A 722 57.60 -17.08 -63.14
N VAL A 723 57.79 -18.18 -63.87
CA VAL A 723 59.09 -18.78 -64.16
C VAL A 723 59.44 -18.56 -65.63
N ILE A 724 60.66 -18.07 -65.90
CA ILE A 724 61.18 -17.84 -67.25
C ILE A 724 62.40 -18.72 -67.46
N CYS A 725 62.28 -19.73 -68.31
CA CYS A 725 63.33 -20.72 -68.58
C CYS A 725 64.26 -20.23 -69.71
N SER A 726 65.58 -20.30 -69.48
CA SER A 726 66.62 -19.83 -70.41
C SER A 726 66.41 -18.37 -70.84
N ALA A 727 66.76 -17.45 -69.94
CA ALA A 727 66.62 -16.01 -70.12
C ALA A 727 67.43 -15.52 -71.34
N SER A 728 66.78 -14.79 -72.22
CA SER A 728 67.40 -14.12 -73.38
C SER A 728 67.50 -12.61 -73.16
N LEU A 729 68.32 -11.91 -73.96
CA LEU A 729 68.38 -10.44 -73.88
C LEU A 729 67.03 -9.76 -74.15
N GLU A 730 66.15 -10.39 -74.92
CA GLU A 730 64.79 -9.87 -75.17
C GLU A 730 63.92 -9.86 -73.91
N ASP A 731 64.21 -10.74 -72.95
CA ASP A 731 63.47 -10.87 -71.69
C ASP A 731 63.86 -9.80 -70.65
N ALA A 732 64.85 -8.96 -70.93
CA ALA A 732 65.08 -7.75 -70.14
C ALA A 732 63.90 -6.76 -70.32
N GLY A 733 63.34 -6.26 -69.21
CA GLY A 733 62.17 -5.39 -69.26
C GLY A 733 61.42 -5.28 -67.93
N ARG A 734 60.37 -4.44 -67.93
CA ARG A 734 59.49 -4.24 -66.77
C ARG A 734 58.38 -5.27 -66.77
N TYR A 735 58.40 -6.17 -65.80
CA TYR A 735 57.32 -7.09 -65.51
C TYR A 735 56.38 -6.44 -64.49
N THR A 736 55.07 -6.61 -64.69
CA THR A 736 54.05 -6.06 -63.80
C THR A 736 53.10 -7.17 -63.37
N CYS A 737 53.00 -7.41 -62.06
CA CYS A 737 51.95 -8.23 -61.48
C CYS A 737 50.70 -7.37 -61.29
N LEU A 738 49.62 -7.70 -62.00
CA LEU A 738 48.30 -7.09 -61.87
C LEU A 738 47.44 -7.98 -60.96
N MET A 739 46.99 -7.43 -59.83
CA MET A 739 46.25 -8.15 -58.78
C MET A 739 44.84 -7.56 -58.67
N SER A 740 43.80 -8.32 -59.01
CA SER A 740 42.41 -7.81 -59.08
C SER A 740 41.42 -8.64 -58.27
N ASN A 741 40.60 -8.00 -57.43
CA ASN A 741 39.41 -8.60 -56.82
C ASN A 741 38.19 -7.68 -56.98
N THR A 742 37.08 -7.99 -56.31
CA THR A 742 35.82 -7.21 -56.41
C THR A 742 35.88 -5.80 -55.81
N LEU A 743 36.93 -5.45 -55.05
CA LEU A 743 37.10 -4.14 -54.44
C LEU A 743 38.00 -3.18 -55.26
N GLY A 744 38.89 -3.71 -56.09
CA GLY A 744 39.87 -2.89 -56.82
C GLY A 744 40.92 -3.70 -57.58
N THR A 745 41.95 -3.01 -58.09
CA THR A 745 43.06 -3.63 -58.82
C THR A 745 44.38 -2.90 -58.57
N THR A 746 45.35 -3.64 -58.07
CA THR A 746 46.67 -3.15 -57.64
C THR A 746 47.75 -3.64 -58.61
N ARG A 747 48.87 -2.92 -58.69
CA ARG A 747 50.03 -3.26 -59.54
C ARG A 747 51.30 -3.30 -58.70
N ALA A 748 52.11 -4.32 -58.91
CA ALA A 748 53.50 -4.39 -58.45
C ALA A 748 54.41 -4.53 -59.67
N HIS A 749 55.61 -3.96 -59.62
CA HIS A 749 56.58 -3.96 -60.72
C HIS A 749 57.89 -4.61 -60.29
N SER A 750 58.56 -5.30 -61.22
CA SER A 750 59.96 -5.71 -61.09
C SER A 750 60.66 -5.54 -62.44
N GLN A 751 61.87 -5.00 -62.38
CA GLN A 751 62.76 -4.87 -63.53
C GLN A 751 63.64 -6.12 -63.64
N LEU A 752 63.49 -6.83 -64.76
CA LEU A 752 64.42 -7.88 -65.16
C LEU A 752 65.53 -7.27 -66.01
N ALA A 753 66.78 -7.50 -65.63
CA ALA A 753 67.96 -7.17 -66.42
C ALA A 753 68.71 -8.46 -66.78
N VAL A 754 68.90 -8.71 -68.07
CA VAL A 754 69.65 -9.88 -68.57
C VAL A 754 70.98 -9.38 -69.13
N SER A 755 72.07 -10.04 -68.73
CA SER A 755 73.44 -9.67 -69.10
C SER A 755 74.11 -10.78 -69.92
N GLN A 756 74.94 -10.41 -70.89
CA GLN A 756 75.85 -11.35 -71.53
C GLN A 756 77.11 -11.50 -70.67
N SER A 757 77.63 -12.72 -70.57
CA SER A 757 78.91 -12.98 -69.90
C SER A 757 80.07 -12.47 -70.75
N SER A 758 80.57 -11.27 -70.42
CA SER A 758 81.79 -10.72 -71.01
C SER A 758 83.01 -11.35 -70.33
N GLY A 759 83.40 -12.53 -70.77
CA GLY A 759 84.61 -13.20 -70.29
C GLY A 759 85.87 -12.52 -70.82
N ASP A 760 86.72 -12.04 -69.91
CA ASP A 760 88.09 -11.61 -70.20
C ASP A 760 89.05 -12.21 -69.15
N CYS A 761 90.26 -12.58 -69.57
CA CYS A 761 91.09 -13.56 -68.87
C CYS A 761 92.52 -13.06 -68.62
N SER A 762 92.85 -12.68 -67.38
CA SER A 762 94.25 -12.52 -66.96
C SER A 762 94.49 -12.66 -65.45
N SER A 763 95.63 -13.29 -65.11
CA SER A 763 96.19 -13.52 -63.75
C SER A 763 95.44 -14.55 -62.86
N PRO A 764 96.11 -15.20 -61.86
CA PRO A 764 95.77 -16.58 -61.50
C PRO A 764 95.27 -16.87 -60.07
N ALA A 765 94.56 -18.00 -59.96
CA ALA A 765 94.46 -18.89 -58.79
C ALA A 765 93.77 -18.40 -57.51
N GLY A 766 92.45 -18.60 -57.46
CA GLY A 766 91.69 -18.88 -56.23
C GLY A 766 90.61 -19.95 -56.52
N PRO A 767 90.31 -20.89 -55.61
CA PRO A 767 89.42 -22.01 -55.92
C PRO A 767 87.95 -21.59 -55.94
N SER A 768 87.40 -21.38 -57.14
CA SER A 768 85.97 -21.08 -57.35
C SER A 768 85.10 -22.32 -57.09
N SER A 769 84.28 -22.28 -56.03
CA SER A 769 83.31 -23.31 -55.72
C SER A 769 82.18 -23.36 -56.76
N VAL A 770 81.95 -24.54 -57.35
CA VAL A 770 80.80 -24.77 -58.24
C VAL A 770 79.55 -24.95 -57.38
N ALA A 771 78.77 -23.89 -57.21
CA ALA A 771 77.51 -23.91 -56.48
C ALA A 771 76.41 -24.57 -57.33
N ILE A 772 76.10 -25.84 -57.04
CA ILE A 772 74.97 -26.55 -57.67
C ILE A 772 73.66 -26.05 -57.03
N GLY A 773 72.95 -25.16 -57.72
CA GLY A 773 71.68 -24.60 -57.26
C GLY A 773 70.53 -25.60 -57.31
N ILE A 774 70.22 -26.24 -56.20
CA ILE A 774 69.02 -27.08 -56.06
C ILE A 774 67.82 -26.21 -55.64
N ILE A 775 66.85 -26.03 -56.54
CA ILE A 775 65.58 -25.37 -56.21
C ILE A 775 64.63 -26.40 -55.59
N VAL A 776 64.49 -26.37 -54.26
CA VAL A 776 63.50 -27.16 -53.54
C VAL A 776 62.19 -26.38 -53.45
N ILE A 777 61.18 -26.78 -54.23
CA ILE A 777 59.82 -26.24 -54.11
C ILE A 777 59.08 -27.01 -53.02
N ALA A 778 59.14 -26.50 -51.78
CA ALA A 778 58.38 -27.02 -50.66
C ALA A 778 56.89 -26.60 -50.77
N VAL A 779 56.06 -27.46 -51.35
CA VAL A 779 54.60 -27.26 -51.40
C VAL A 779 53.99 -27.63 -50.04
N VAL A 780 53.86 -26.66 -49.15
CA VAL A 780 53.16 -26.82 -47.86
C VAL A 780 51.67 -26.62 -48.07
N THR A 781 50.97 -27.68 -48.48
CA THR A 781 49.51 -27.75 -48.35
C THR A 781 49.15 -28.12 -46.92
N SER A 782 48.66 -27.15 -46.14
CA SER A 782 48.06 -27.42 -44.82
C SER A 782 46.94 -28.43 -44.96
N ILE A 783 47.00 -29.53 -44.20
CA ILE A 783 46.13 -30.68 -44.38
C ILE A 783 44.74 -30.41 -43.79
N VAL A 784 43.74 -30.34 -44.65
CA VAL A 784 42.38 -30.79 -44.34
C VAL A 784 41.99 -31.84 -45.38
N VAL A 785 42.21 -33.11 -45.01
CA VAL A 785 41.66 -34.33 -45.64
C VAL A 785 42.15 -34.68 -47.07
N THR A 786 43.00 -35.72 -47.14
CA THR A 786 43.29 -36.60 -48.30
C THR A 786 43.76 -36.01 -49.64
N SER A 787 45.08 -36.14 -49.94
CA SER A 787 45.59 -37.17 -50.90
C SER A 787 47.06 -36.98 -51.34
N LEU A 788 47.74 -38.11 -51.53
CA LEU A 788 48.95 -38.41 -52.32
C LEU A 788 49.81 -37.25 -52.89
N VAL A 789 51.08 -37.18 -52.44
CA VAL A 789 52.15 -36.36 -53.06
C VAL A 789 52.99 -37.20 -54.02
N TRP A 790 53.21 -36.70 -55.25
CA TRP A 790 54.19 -37.24 -56.19
C TRP A 790 55.51 -36.47 -56.11
N VAL A 791 56.63 -37.17 -56.10
CA VAL A 791 57.98 -36.58 -56.08
C VAL A 791 58.76 -37.03 -57.33
N CYS A 792 59.10 -36.11 -58.21
CA CYS A 792 59.93 -36.37 -59.38
C CYS A 792 61.39 -35.99 -59.07
N ILE A 793 62.29 -36.98 -59.04
CA ILE A 793 63.73 -36.79 -58.86
C ILE A 793 64.44 -37.03 -60.19
N ILE A 794 65.26 -36.07 -60.63
CA ILE A 794 66.16 -36.22 -61.78
C ILE A 794 67.58 -36.43 -61.25
N TYR A 795 68.31 -37.40 -61.83
CA TYR A 795 69.55 -37.94 -61.27
C TYR A 795 70.61 -38.13 -62.35
N GLN A 796 71.89 -37.90 -62.01
CA GLN A 796 73.04 -38.32 -62.80
C GLN A 796 74.12 -38.95 -61.90
N THR A 797 74.61 -40.11 -62.32
CA THR A 797 75.60 -40.92 -61.60
C THR A 797 76.96 -40.89 -62.28
N ARG A 798 78.05 -41.08 -61.50
CA ARG A 798 79.23 -41.81 -61.99
C ARG A 798 79.79 -42.80 -60.95
N LYS A 799 80.45 -43.83 -61.48
CA LYS A 799 80.95 -45.06 -60.82
C LYS A 799 82.06 -44.76 -59.77
N LYS A 800 82.12 -45.44 -58.61
CA LYS A 800 82.66 -46.81 -58.30
C LYS A 800 84.22 -46.86 -58.39
N SER A 801 84.97 -47.63 -57.59
CA SER A 801 84.64 -48.70 -56.59
C SER A 801 85.83 -49.05 -55.64
N GLU A 802 85.64 -50.10 -54.79
CA GLU A 802 86.65 -50.93 -54.06
C GLU A 802 87.30 -50.33 -52.79
N GLU A 803 87.64 -51.05 -51.70
CA GLU A 803 87.22 -52.34 -51.05
C GLU A 803 87.93 -52.43 -49.65
N CYS A 804 87.76 -53.33 -48.65
CA CYS A 804 86.91 -54.49 -48.23
C CYS A 804 87.05 -54.62 -46.66
N SER A 805 86.73 -55.64 -45.83
CA SER A 805 86.11 -56.99 -45.89
C SER A 805 85.69 -57.52 -44.47
N VAL A 806 84.58 -58.27 -44.38
CA VAL A 806 84.31 -59.57 -43.66
C VAL A 806 85.21 -59.98 -42.44
N THR A 807 84.71 -60.38 -41.25
CA THR A 807 83.90 -61.58 -40.82
C THR A 807 82.87 -61.27 -39.69
N ASN A 808 81.65 -61.83 -39.59
CA ASN A 808 81.16 -63.23 -39.36
C ASN A 808 81.48 -63.79 -37.94
N THR A 809 80.60 -64.47 -37.16
CA THR A 809 79.22 -65.02 -37.40
C THR A 809 78.41 -65.39 -36.11
N ASP A 810 77.07 -65.27 -36.17
CA ASP A 810 75.95 -66.12 -35.65
C ASP A 810 75.47 -66.37 -34.16
N GLU A 811 74.13 -66.62 -34.09
CA GLU A 811 73.26 -67.45 -33.17
C GLU A 811 72.74 -67.05 -31.73
N THR A 812 71.60 -66.33 -31.70
CA THR A 812 70.22 -66.59 -31.10
C THR A 812 69.84 -67.26 -29.73
N ALA A 813 68.74 -66.71 -29.12
CA ALA A 813 67.61 -67.28 -28.29
C ALA A 813 67.71 -67.43 -26.73
N VAL A 814 66.92 -66.79 -25.82
CA VAL A 814 65.42 -66.74 -25.50
C VAL A 814 64.88 -68.05 -24.84
N PRO A 815 63.96 -68.14 -23.80
CA PRO A 815 63.17 -67.19 -22.90
C PRO A 815 63.23 -67.59 -21.35
N PRO A 816 62.18 -67.59 -20.45
CA PRO A 816 61.18 -66.60 -19.92
C PRO A 816 61.09 -66.47 -18.34
N ASP A 817 60.02 -65.80 -17.82
CA ASP A 817 59.20 -66.06 -16.59
C ASP A 817 59.20 -65.15 -15.32
N VAL A 818 58.15 -65.31 -14.47
CA VAL A 818 57.53 -64.36 -13.49
C VAL A 818 57.49 -64.92 -12.04
N PRO A 819 57.30 -64.08 -10.98
CA PRO A 819 56.06 -64.20 -10.15
C PRO A 819 55.56 -62.87 -9.51
N SER A 820 54.53 -62.92 -8.64
CA SER A 820 53.72 -61.77 -8.14
C SER A 820 53.35 -61.86 -6.63
N TYR A 821 52.90 -60.73 -6.00
CA TYR A 821 51.66 -60.59 -5.17
C TYR A 821 51.55 -59.32 -4.26
N LEU A 822 50.29 -58.94 -3.90
CA LEU A 822 49.80 -58.15 -2.72
C LEU A 822 50.19 -56.63 -2.63
N SER A 823 49.29 -55.63 -2.70
CA SER A 823 48.12 -55.19 -1.87
C SER A 823 48.49 -54.17 -0.76
N SER A 824 47.70 -53.15 -0.36
CA SER A 824 46.39 -52.60 -0.79
C SER A 824 46.02 -51.32 0.02
N GLN A 825 45.21 -50.42 -0.56
CA GLN A 825 44.42 -49.34 0.11
C GLN A 825 45.16 -48.23 0.91
N GLY A 826 44.54 -47.04 0.98
CA GLY A 826 44.97 -45.90 1.81
C GLY A 826 44.59 -44.55 1.16
N THR A 827 43.95 -43.63 1.90
CA THR A 827 43.44 -42.35 1.36
C THR A 827 43.81 -41.15 2.23
N LEU A 828 43.80 -39.96 1.58
CA LEU A 828 43.69 -38.59 2.14
C LEU A 828 44.91 -37.94 2.84
N SER A 829 45.12 -36.66 2.48
CA SER A 829 45.84 -35.58 3.22
C SER A 829 47.36 -35.76 3.46
N GLU A 830 48.19 -34.71 3.57
CA GLU A 830 48.07 -33.29 3.22
C GLU A 830 49.48 -32.65 3.09
N GLN A 831 49.67 -31.69 2.18
CA GLN A 831 50.85 -30.79 2.11
C GLN A 831 52.20 -31.56 1.94
N GLN A 832 53.42 -31.00 1.89
CA GLN A 832 53.98 -29.63 1.91
C GLN A 832 55.08 -29.59 0.77
N ASP A 833 56.08 -28.73 0.60
CA ASP A 833 56.92 -27.94 1.52
C ASP A 833 57.83 -26.94 0.72
N ALA A 834 58.42 -25.94 1.41
CA ALA A 834 59.72 -25.25 1.17
C ALA A 834 59.74 -23.78 1.70
N CYS A 835 60.79 -23.23 2.34
CA CYS A 835 62.01 -23.84 2.92
C CYS A 835 62.76 -22.89 3.92
N ILE A 836 62.92 -23.33 5.17
CA ILE A 836 64.16 -23.40 5.99
C ILE A 836 65.05 -22.14 6.26
N ARG A 837 65.22 -21.77 7.56
CA ARG A 837 66.50 -21.62 8.36
C ARG A 837 66.28 -20.88 9.71
N VAL A 838 66.99 -21.11 10.84
CA VAL A 838 67.80 -22.26 11.35
C VAL A 838 68.14 -22.08 12.87
N GLU A 839 68.13 -23.16 13.67
CA GLU A 839 68.83 -23.37 15.00
C GLU A 839 68.55 -22.44 16.23
N THR A 840 68.70 -22.82 17.52
CA THR A 840 69.03 -24.08 18.25
C THR A 840 68.50 -24.11 19.71
N GLY A 841 68.10 -25.29 20.23
CA GLY A 841 67.95 -25.63 21.69
C GLY A 841 66.75 -25.02 22.47
N GLY A 842 66.11 -25.66 23.47
CA GLY A 842 66.24 -27.00 24.09
C GLY A 842 66.62 -26.96 25.58
N GLY A 843 65.82 -27.41 26.57
CA GLY A 843 64.44 -27.94 26.57
C GLY A 843 64.01 -28.45 27.99
N ALA A 844 62.88 -29.18 28.07
CA ALA A 844 62.34 -29.91 29.25
C ALA A 844 61.52 -29.12 30.33
N PRO A 845 60.65 -29.78 31.15
CA PRO A 845 59.37 -29.22 31.65
C PRO A 845 59.21 -29.36 33.21
N PRO A 846 58.02 -29.47 33.88
CA PRO A 846 56.59 -29.31 33.48
C PRO A 846 55.68 -28.53 34.48
N ASN A 847 54.36 -28.64 34.27
CA ASN A 847 53.21 -28.55 35.21
C ASN A 847 52.37 -27.25 35.39
N ARG A 848 51.05 -27.48 35.27
CA ARG A 848 49.84 -26.85 35.86
C ARG A 848 50.02 -25.62 36.78
N HIS A 849 49.17 -24.58 36.60
CA HIS A 849 48.22 -24.15 37.65
C HIS A 849 47.10 -23.19 37.16
N ILE A 850 46.10 -23.03 38.05
CA ILE A 850 44.91 -22.15 38.08
C ILE A 850 44.71 -21.84 39.60
N PRO A 851 44.12 -20.71 40.09
CA PRO A 851 43.94 -19.33 39.56
C PRO A 851 44.63 -18.28 40.49
N VAL A 852 44.20 -16.99 40.47
CA VAL A 852 43.91 -16.06 41.62
C VAL A 852 43.96 -14.56 41.17
N CYS A 853 43.36 -13.66 41.96
CA CYS A 853 43.06 -12.24 41.66
C CYS A 853 43.90 -11.23 42.51
N GLU A 854 43.56 -9.94 42.38
CA GLU A 854 43.90 -8.78 43.27
C GLU A 854 45.35 -8.23 43.17
N ALA A 855 45.59 -6.97 42.75
CA ALA A 855 45.40 -5.65 43.41
C ALA A 855 46.69 -5.19 44.17
N SER A 856 47.10 -3.91 44.24
CA SER A 856 46.47 -2.62 43.87
C SER A 856 47.50 -1.48 43.64
N HIS A 857 47.14 -0.50 42.78
CA HIS A 857 47.35 0.99 42.80
C HIS A 857 48.64 1.68 43.33
N PRO A 858 48.82 3.01 43.07
CA PRO A 858 48.07 3.97 42.24
C PRO A 858 48.87 4.36 40.96
N THR A 859 48.74 5.47 40.20
CA THR A 859 47.96 6.76 40.15
C THR A 859 48.04 7.24 38.67
N PHE A 860 47.23 8.14 38.08
CA PHE A 860 46.02 8.87 38.48
C PHE A 860 45.10 9.10 37.24
N LEU A 861 44.61 10.32 36.97
CA LEU A 861 43.60 10.71 35.96
C LEU A 861 43.82 12.19 35.50
N PRO A 862 43.12 12.74 34.48
CA PRO A 862 41.97 12.20 33.75
C PRO A 862 42.01 12.17 32.20
N SER A 863 41.23 11.23 31.66
CA SER A 863 40.70 11.10 30.28
C SER A 863 39.49 12.07 30.08
N PRO A 864 38.51 11.94 29.12
CA PRO A 864 38.22 10.88 28.11
C PRO A 864 37.89 11.40 26.67
N ALA A 865 37.54 10.58 25.66
CA ALA A 865 37.99 9.24 25.27
C ALA A 865 37.38 8.82 23.90
N PHE A 866 38.18 8.16 23.06
CA PHE A 866 37.86 7.07 22.10
C PHE A 866 36.61 7.07 21.17
N ASP A 867 36.93 7.15 19.87
CA ASP A 867 36.40 6.40 18.71
C ASP A 867 36.33 4.85 18.88
N PRO A 868 35.84 4.03 17.90
CA PRO A 868 35.11 4.34 16.65
C PRO A 868 33.84 3.47 16.39
N ALA A 869 33.07 3.80 15.34
CA ALA A 869 32.15 2.86 14.65
C ALA A 869 32.05 3.19 13.14
N VAL A 870 31.54 2.26 12.32
CA VAL A 870 31.82 2.18 10.86
C VAL A 870 30.59 2.45 9.96
N VAL A 871 30.73 3.44 9.08
CA VAL A 871 30.17 3.60 7.70
C VAL A 871 28.65 3.79 7.49
N CYS A 872 28.32 5.01 7.03
CA CYS A 872 27.35 5.43 5.96
C CYS A 872 25.85 5.04 6.02
N SER A 873 24.90 5.82 5.48
CA SER A 873 24.98 7.06 4.66
C SER A 873 23.83 8.06 4.89
N ASP A 874 24.21 9.32 5.12
CA ASP A 874 23.67 10.61 4.65
C ASP A 874 22.16 10.95 4.60
N CYS A 875 21.89 12.23 4.90
CA CYS A 875 20.62 12.95 4.74
C CYS A 875 20.90 14.38 4.24
N PHE A 876 19.98 14.96 3.46
CA PHE A 876 19.80 16.41 3.26
C PHE A 876 18.28 16.67 3.14
N GLU A 877 17.58 17.52 3.90
CA GLU A 877 17.83 18.90 4.39
C GLU A 877 17.53 19.99 3.34
N THR A 878 16.78 21.03 3.73
CA THR A 878 16.92 22.41 3.20
C THR A 878 16.05 23.43 3.97
N ALA A 879 16.60 24.60 4.32
CA ALA A 879 15.83 25.80 4.69
C ALA A 879 16.63 27.11 4.49
N ASN A 880 16.36 27.82 3.38
CA ASN A 880 16.55 29.25 3.10
C ASN A 880 17.90 30.00 3.35
N SER A 881 18.43 30.51 2.22
CA SER A 881 18.97 31.88 1.99
C SER A 881 20.35 32.31 2.53
N TYR A 882 21.27 32.69 1.62
CA TYR A 882 21.47 34.12 1.24
C TYR A 882 22.32 34.29 -0.06
N SER A 883 22.11 35.42 -0.74
CA SER A 883 22.65 35.92 -2.03
C SER A 883 24.11 35.62 -2.48
N LYS A 884 24.32 35.39 -3.80
CA LYS A 884 24.90 36.40 -4.73
C LYS A 884 24.90 35.99 -6.24
N ASP A 885 24.78 37.02 -7.08
CA ASP A 885 24.75 37.11 -8.56
C ASP A 885 26.14 37.01 -9.26
N PRO A 886 26.28 37.07 -10.64
CA PRO A 886 25.28 36.96 -11.74
C PRO A 886 25.71 36.10 -13.00
N ASP A 887 24.81 36.08 -14.00
CA ASP A 887 25.04 36.38 -15.45
C ASP A 887 25.28 35.31 -16.57
N TYR A 888 24.73 35.65 -17.76
CA TYR A 888 24.71 35.01 -19.10
C TYR A 888 24.14 33.56 -19.22
N LEU A 889 23.08 33.25 -19.99
CA LEU A 889 22.76 33.46 -21.43
C LEU A 889 23.70 32.68 -22.39
N SER A 890 23.25 31.93 -23.40
CA SER A 890 21.91 31.69 -24.01
C SER A 890 21.96 30.38 -24.86
N HIS A 891 21.03 29.95 -25.73
CA HIS A 891 19.89 30.60 -26.40
C HIS A 891 18.86 29.60 -26.98
N GLY A 892 17.58 29.98 -27.06
CA GLY A 892 16.61 29.45 -28.04
C GLY A 892 15.69 28.28 -27.61
N PHE A 893 14.80 27.79 -28.48
CA PHE A 893 14.45 28.34 -29.81
C PHE A 893 12.95 28.24 -30.25
N GLY A 894 12.04 27.61 -29.48
CA GLY A 894 10.59 27.81 -29.65
C GLY A 894 9.75 26.58 -30.02
N PRO A 895 8.46 26.75 -30.45
CA PRO A 895 7.82 28.00 -30.90
C PRO A 895 6.49 28.44 -30.24
N ALA A 896 6.41 29.76 -29.96
CA ALA A 896 5.30 30.71 -30.22
C ALA A 896 3.84 30.54 -29.67
N ARG A 897 3.25 31.73 -29.42
CA ARG A 897 1.83 32.08 -29.08
C ARG A 897 1.41 31.83 -27.61
N GLY A 898 0.59 32.69 -26.99
CA GLY A 898 0.01 33.98 -27.40
C GLY A 898 -0.67 34.66 -26.19
N ALA A 899 -0.94 35.97 -26.24
CA ALA A 899 -1.24 36.77 -25.04
C ALA A 899 -2.69 37.30 -24.91
N GLU A 900 -3.07 37.50 -23.64
CA GLU A 900 -3.93 38.57 -23.09
C GLU A 900 -5.48 38.53 -23.10
N TYR A 901 -5.99 38.97 -21.93
CA TYR A 901 -7.27 39.61 -21.56
C TYR A 901 -8.68 38.93 -21.63
N HIS A 902 -9.31 38.97 -20.43
CA HIS A 902 -10.72 39.26 -20.10
C HIS A 902 -11.87 38.22 -20.16
N GLN A 903 -12.67 38.29 -19.07
CA GLN A 903 -14.13 38.12 -18.94
C GLN A 903 -14.78 36.73 -18.70
N GLN A 904 -16.05 36.79 -18.29
CA GLN A 904 -16.86 35.75 -17.65
C GLN A 904 -17.89 35.17 -18.62
N PHE A 905 -18.15 33.85 -18.60
CA PHE A 905 -19.43 33.19 -18.93
C PHE A 905 -19.42 31.82 -18.19
N LEU A 906 -20.39 31.44 -17.34
CA LEU A 906 -21.79 31.02 -17.56
C LEU A 906 -21.95 29.64 -18.26
N PRO A 907 -22.86 28.75 -17.78
CA PRO A 907 -22.99 27.36 -18.27
C PRO A 907 -24.02 27.16 -19.40
N PRO A 908 -23.89 26.07 -20.20
CA PRO A 908 -24.86 25.66 -21.23
C PRO A 908 -26.07 24.88 -20.67
N PRO A 909 -27.16 24.67 -21.45
CA PRO A 909 -28.52 24.83 -20.90
C PRO A 909 -29.49 23.63 -21.00
N TYR A 910 -30.63 23.77 -20.32
CA TYR A 910 -31.89 23.03 -20.58
C TYR A 910 -32.68 23.65 -21.75
N PRO A 911 -33.46 22.87 -22.52
CA PRO A 911 -34.49 23.38 -23.43
C PRO A 911 -35.82 23.70 -22.71
N HIS A 912 -36.58 24.68 -23.22
CA HIS A 912 -37.85 25.16 -22.66
C HIS A 912 -39.09 24.42 -23.19
N CYS A 913 -40.22 24.48 -22.46
CA CYS A 913 -41.51 24.97 -22.99
C CYS A 913 -42.59 25.19 -21.90
N LEU A 914 -43.46 26.19 -22.11
CA LEU A 914 -44.65 26.59 -21.33
C LEU A 914 -45.52 27.51 -22.21
N PRO A 915 -46.82 27.77 -21.93
CA PRO A 915 -47.79 27.05 -21.08
C PRO A 915 -49.09 26.66 -21.84
N GLY A 916 -50.03 25.93 -21.21
CA GLY A 916 -51.40 25.77 -21.74
C GLY A 916 -52.28 24.74 -21.00
N ASP A 917 -53.49 25.17 -20.63
CA ASP A 917 -54.62 24.43 -20.03
C ASP A 917 -55.89 24.69 -20.89
N PRO A 918 -57.06 24.02 -20.72
CA PRO A 918 -57.39 22.80 -19.97
C PRO A 918 -58.30 21.78 -20.77
N HIS A 919 -58.96 20.84 -20.06
CA HIS A 919 -60.19 20.04 -20.41
C HIS A 919 -60.13 18.66 -21.12
N GLU A 920 -60.65 17.66 -20.37
CA GLU A 920 -61.67 16.65 -20.70
C GLU A 920 -61.64 15.72 -21.95
N SER A 921 -61.21 14.47 -21.69
CA SER A 921 -62.05 13.25 -21.80
C SER A 921 -62.32 12.51 -23.14
N ARG A 922 -62.64 11.21 -23.00
CA ARG A 922 -63.35 10.28 -23.92
C ARG A 922 -62.64 9.76 -25.20
N SER A 923 -62.17 8.52 -25.09
CA SER A 923 -62.04 7.48 -26.14
C SER A 923 -63.40 6.75 -26.39
N PRO A 924 -63.51 5.63 -27.15
CA PRO A 924 -62.70 5.03 -28.23
C PRO A 924 -63.52 4.99 -29.58
N PRO A 925 -63.24 4.17 -30.64
CA PRO A 925 -63.27 2.68 -30.71
C PRO A 925 -62.04 2.08 -31.46
N LEU A 926 -61.83 0.78 -31.72
CA LEU A 926 -62.09 -0.57 -31.15
C LEU A 926 -61.59 -1.62 -32.19
N CYS A 927 -61.42 -2.87 -31.73
CA CYS A 927 -61.26 -4.15 -32.48
C CYS A 927 -59.83 -4.67 -32.71
N ASN A 928 -59.45 -5.91 -32.37
CA ASN A 928 -59.97 -6.97 -31.47
C ASN A 928 -58.72 -7.83 -31.10
N GLY A 929 -58.46 -8.38 -29.91
CA GLY A 929 -59.24 -9.25 -29.00
C GLY A 929 -58.45 -10.58 -28.83
N TYR A 930 -58.40 -11.36 -27.74
CA TYR A 930 -59.03 -11.43 -26.40
C TYR A 930 -57.97 -11.96 -25.39
N ALA A 931 -57.78 -11.44 -24.16
CA ALA A 931 -58.56 -11.55 -22.89
C ALA A 931 -58.43 -12.91 -22.16
N TYR A 932 -58.37 -13.07 -20.82
CA TYR A 932 -58.39 -12.18 -19.60
C TYR A 932 -57.07 -12.39 -18.78
N GLY A 933 -56.81 -11.96 -17.53
CA GLY A 933 -57.51 -11.26 -16.40
C GLY A 933 -56.44 -10.77 -15.37
N ASP A 934 -56.64 -10.15 -14.20
CA ASP A 934 -57.72 -9.98 -13.19
C ASP A 934 -57.59 -10.88 -11.92
N LEU A 935 -57.71 -10.44 -10.65
CA LEU A 935 -57.90 -9.08 -10.06
C LEU A 935 -57.61 -9.03 -8.51
N THR A 936 -57.35 -7.82 -7.98
CA THR A 936 -57.50 -7.26 -6.58
C THR A 936 -57.58 -8.11 -5.28
N ASP A 937 -56.75 -7.70 -4.30
CA ASP A 937 -57.09 -6.98 -3.03
C ASP A 937 -58.09 -7.53 -1.94
N MET A 938 -57.94 -6.97 -0.72
CA MET A 938 -58.80 -7.01 0.50
C MET A 938 -58.82 -8.19 1.53
N GLN A 939 -58.32 -7.84 2.74
CA GLN A 939 -58.93 -7.96 4.09
C GLN A 939 -59.18 -9.29 4.86
N THR A 940 -58.76 -9.22 6.15
CA THR A 940 -59.36 -9.75 7.40
C THR A 940 -59.30 -11.24 7.79
N SER A 941 -58.86 -11.48 9.05
CA SER A 941 -59.18 -12.59 9.97
C SER A 941 -58.68 -14.02 9.63
N THR A 942 -58.26 -14.90 10.56
CA THR A 942 -58.25 -14.87 12.05
C THR A 942 -57.13 -15.75 12.67
N PHE A 943 -56.92 -15.62 13.99
CA PHE A 943 -56.21 -16.52 14.94
C PHE A 943 -56.71 -17.99 14.92
N PRO A 944 -56.09 -18.98 15.62
CA PRO A 944 -55.04 -18.94 16.68
C PRO A 944 -53.73 -19.73 16.32
N ASN A 945 -52.61 -19.78 17.07
CA ASN A 945 -52.34 -20.13 18.50
C ASN A 945 -52.81 -21.57 18.86
N GLU A 946 -52.15 -22.40 19.69
CA GLU A 946 -50.87 -22.35 20.43
C GLU A 946 -50.47 -23.78 20.94
N CYS A 947 -49.36 -23.88 21.67
CA CYS A 947 -48.84 -25.04 22.45
C CYS A 947 -48.33 -26.26 21.64
N ASP A 948 -47.11 -26.79 21.86
CA ASP A 948 -46.44 -27.34 23.06
C ASP A 948 -47.05 -28.64 23.64
N ALA A 949 -46.30 -29.75 23.52
CA ALA A 949 -46.12 -30.78 24.58
C ALA A 949 -45.09 -31.88 24.19
N THR A 950 -44.13 -32.13 25.09
CA THR A 950 -43.49 -33.44 25.46
C THR A 950 -43.29 -34.55 24.41
N ARG A 951 -42.06 -35.04 24.10
CA ARG A 951 -41.01 -35.70 24.93
C ARG A 951 -41.23 -37.22 25.12
N GLU A 952 -40.19 -38.02 24.77
CA GLU A 952 -39.97 -39.46 25.09
C GLU A 952 -40.95 -40.47 24.41
N ASP A 953 -40.60 -41.73 24.09
CA ASP A 953 -39.37 -42.52 24.31
C ASP A 953 -39.16 -43.65 23.25
N ARG A 954 -37.94 -44.25 23.23
CA ARG A 954 -37.59 -45.66 22.88
C ARG A 954 -37.68 -46.29 21.46
N GLN A 955 -36.53 -46.94 21.15
CA GLN A 955 -36.34 -48.31 20.62
C GLN A 955 -36.60 -48.64 19.12
N GLY A 956 -35.64 -49.39 18.55
CA GLY A 956 -35.67 -49.93 17.18
C GLY A 956 -34.33 -50.50 16.72
N GLU A 957 -33.84 -51.60 17.31
CA GLU A 957 -32.64 -52.29 16.86
C GLU A 957 -32.86 -53.09 15.55
N LYS A 958 -31.77 -53.30 14.79
CA LYS A 958 -31.53 -54.43 13.86
C LYS A 958 -32.41 -54.52 12.59
N SER A 959 -31.99 -55.19 11.50
CA SER A 959 -30.64 -55.49 10.99
C SER A 959 -30.75 -56.23 9.63
N LEU A 960 -29.72 -56.11 8.79
CA LEU A 960 -29.23 -57.15 7.86
C LEU A 960 -30.11 -57.59 6.65
N TRP A 961 -29.40 -58.00 5.60
CA TRP A 961 -29.84 -58.74 4.39
C TRP A 961 -30.70 -57.96 3.37
N SER A 962 -30.58 -58.21 2.05
CA SER A 962 -29.49 -58.89 1.32
C SER A 962 -29.50 -58.53 -0.16
N SER A 963 -28.37 -58.81 -0.82
CA SER A 963 -28.17 -58.87 -2.27
C SER A 963 -29.31 -59.48 -3.09
N GLU A 964 -29.44 -59.03 -4.34
CA GLU A 964 -29.37 -59.98 -5.47
C GLU A 964 -28.82 -59.31 -6.73
N ALA A 965 -28.33 -60.11 -7.68
CA ALA A 965 -27.70 -59.67 -8.92
C ALA A 965 -28.19 -60.49 -10.11
N ARG A 966 -28.26 -59.90 -11.31
CA ARG A 966 -28.27 -60.66 -12.58
C ARG A 966 -27.96 -59.80 -13.80
N CYS A 967 -27.44 -60.47 -14.83
CA CYS A 967 -27.04 -59.88 -16.10
C CYS A 967 -28.07 -60.15 -17.22
N MET A 968 -27.95 -59.38 -18.30
CA MET A 968 -28.18 -59.69 -19.74
C MET A 968 -29.20 -58.79 -20.46
N GLY A 969 -28.86 -58.41 -21.70
CA GLY A 969 -29.75 -57.71 -22.65
C GLY A 969 -28.99 -56.78 -23.60
N GLN A 970 -28.63 -57.26 -24.79
CA GLN A 970 -27.97 -56.47 -25.86
C GLN A 970 -28.96 -55.57 -26.62
N VAL A 971 -28.43 -54.58 -27.37
CA VAL A 971 -28.61 -54.42 -28.84
C VAL A 971 -27.63 -53.35 -29.37
N MET A 972 -27.10 -53.53 -30.59
CA MET A 972 -26.23 -52.55 -31.29
C MET A 972 -27.04 -51.63 -32.23
N PRO A 973 -26.43 -50.59 -32.84
CA PRO A 973 -25.92 -50.80 -34.21
C PRO A 973 -24.59 -50.10 -34.60
N VAL A 974 -23.73 -50.86 -35.30
CA VAL A 974 -22.92 -50.46 -36.49
C VAL A 974 -21.62 -49.61 -36.33
N PHE A 975 -20.52 -50.21 -36.82
CA PHE A 975 -19.15 -49.71 -37.15
C PHE A 975 -19.09 -49.12 -38.60
N PRO A 976 -17.97 -48.69 -39.25
CA PRO A 976 -16.53 -48.84 -38.89
C PRO A 976 -15.58 -47.63 -39.14
N GLY A 977 -14.30 -47.80 -38.75
CA GLY A 977 -13.12 -47.10 -39.32
C GLY A 977 -12.45 -46.08 -38.40
N THR A 978 -11.12 -46.03 -38.24
CA THR A 978 -10.02 -46.87 -38.80
C THR A 978 -8.87 -47.04 -37.78
N GLN A 979 -7.89 -47.87 -38.15
CA GLN A 979 -6.77 -48.38 -37.35
C GLN A 979 -5.70 -47.37 -36.87
N ASP A 980 -5.04 -47.76 -35.77
CA ASP A 980 -3.58 -47.87 -35.54
C ASP A 980 -2.59 -46.97 -36.31
N GLU A 981 -1.64 -46.35 -35.58
CA GLU A 981 -0.18 -46.65 -35.66
C GLU A 981 0.58 -46.20 -34.39
N ASP A 982 1.60 -46.95 -33.98
CA ASP A 982 2.59 -46.61 -32.94
C ASP A 982 3.89 -46.06 -33.58
N TRP A 983 4.36 -44.86 -33.18
CA TRP A 983 5.79 -44.44 -33.19
C TRP A 983 5.93 -43.27 -32.17
N ILE A 984 6.73 -43.28 -31.10
CA ILE A 984 8.20 -43.48 -30.92
C ILE A 984 9.05 -42.29 -31.42
N LEU A 985 9.62 -41.55 -30.44
CA LEU A 985 10.78 -40.62 -30.43
C LEU A 985 11.12 -39.77 -31.68
N PHE A 986 11.31 -38.46 -31.50
CA PHE A 986 12.63 -37.92 -31.08
C PHE A 986 12.57 -36.44 -30.61
N ASP A 987 13.65 -35.98 -29.97
CA ASP A 987 13.89 -34.59 -29.55
C ASP A 987 14.04 -33.59 -30.72
N LEU A 988 13.78 -32.31 -30.44
CA LEU A 988 14.39 -31.15 -31.10
C LEU A 988 14.42 -29.93 -30.15
#